data_AF-A0A2D5XAS9-F1
#
_entry.id   AF-A0A2D5XAS9-F1
#
_cell.length_a   1.000
_cell.length_b   1.000
_cell.length_c   1.000
_cell.angle_alpha   90.00
_cell.angle_beta   90.00
_cell.angle_gamma   90.00
#
_symmetry.space_group_name_H-M   'P 1'
#
loop_
_entity.id
_entity.type
_entity.pdbx_description
1 polymer ?
#
loop_
_entity_poly.entity_id
_entity_poly.type
_entity_poly.pdbx_seq_one_letter_code
_entity_poly.pdbx_strand_id
1 'polypeptide(L)'
;MIESLSHHLLERCSLRTGPSCEDPKFVLHWIRAALRFEENPTFDVARLIANQMGLPLLVYHGIDERYPHASYRHHKFLLEGARDLEKEAADMGVDYLLHVSRKGHRQPVLKLLSEDAAVIVTDLVDLDPWSDWSDAIAKMRTLIEVDAHCVLPRQVFGRSVDRPFKFKNSTKRMVNARKGVNWPVCDVPITRMSELYDPPFAPVSAHRELERDGGVQLLSQCEIDPTVMPVTDVCGGTKFAKRKWENYVENGLKRYHRTRNDASNRDGVSGISPWLHYGMIAATKVVREAIDTGGKGADKFLDEMLIFREQAYHHCHELQSPRDWSSLPEWARISWRERIQPMVNKKERDLETGDTGDSLWDSAQMGLVRHGVMHNNVRMTWGKGVARWIQDPNSAMNITQCLNDRYALDGRDPNSIAGVMWCYGLFDRPFDPPSDYMGRIRRRSTEGHASRLDMKRYRDWVGAPTNGRIMDIGIVGSGISGMFAGQILSRLGHKVTIYDKGWRPSGRLAYRQTEDGSMFSIGSINMDGSRNWMNRFQWDLGNSAKPFKNFLDELSKDQEVNYNTRIVGVKEDAQGVLLWGSSDSQEVQFNHSRVIVAVPIEQATRLLEEGVLSGESAPYWVAWGPGHEGSDSLPEGWSIRNVGNGTIELRLDPNSSEEHINRTKDEMASLIPTKAGFSPVGWSSHLWRYGRPISGPARVVHHGRIAFIGDAFGTPLGTIGAALDSAARAVADLHLMRGWNDEIDAVKSRQSNLMDW
;
A
#
# COMPACT_ATOMS: atom_id res chain seq x y z
N MET A 1 -31.42 -18.04 20.82
CA MET A 1 -31.13 -16.75 20.14
C MET A 1 -31.24 -16.88 18.62
N ILE A 2 -30.47 -17.76 17.97
CA ILE A 2 -30.47 -17.87 16.50
C ILE A 2 -31.53 -18.83 15.91
N GLU A 3 -32.18 -19.66 16.73
CA GLU A 3 -33.14 -20.68 16.26
C GLU A 3 -34.40 -20.10 15.58
N SER A 4 -34.72 -18.85 15.85
CA SER A 4 -35.81 -18.09 15.23
C SER A 4 -35.45 -17.52 13.85
N LEU A 5 -34.18 -17.60 13.45
CA LEU A 5 -33.74 -17.12 12.14
C LEU A 5 -34.26 -18.04 11.04
N SER A 6 -34.67 -17.43 9.93
CA SER A 6 -35.02 -18.19 8.74
C SER A 6 -33.83 -19.02 8.22
N HIS A 7 -34.13 -20.15 7.56
CA HIS A 7 -33.12 -21.13 7.16
C HIS A 7 -31.93 -20.54 6.38
N HIS A 8 -32.17 -19.60 5.47
CA HIS A 8 -31.12 -18.99 4.63
C HIS A 8 -30.09 -18.15 5.42
N LEU A 9 -30.45 -17.68 6.62
CA LEU A 9 -29.54 -17.01 7.56
C LEU A 9 -28.96 -18.00 8.56
N LEU A 10 -29.79 -18.89 9.12
CA LEU A 10 -29.37 -19.85 10.14
C LEU A 10 -28.23 -20.74 9.64
N GLU A 11 -28.30 -21.22 8.41
CA GLU A 11 -27.26 -22.08 7.81
C GLU A 11 -25.90 -21.38 7.62
N ARG A 12 -25.85 -20.05 7.76
CA ARG A 12 -24.64 -19.23 7.64
C ARG A 12 -24.04 -18.87 8.98
N CYS A 13 -24.72 -19.16 10.09
CA CYS A 13 -24.33 -18.72 11.41
C CYS A 13 -23.45 -19.76 12.12
N SER A 14 -22.42 -19.29 12.80
CA SER A 14 -21.68 -20.02 13.83
C SER A 14 -21.83 -19.25 15.14
N LEU A 15 -22.34 -19.92 16.19
CA LEU A 15 -22.54 -19.32 17.51
C LEU A 15 -21.38 -19.69 18.44
N ARG A 16 -20.75 -18.67 19.02
CA ARG A 16 -19.75 -18.80 20.07
C ARG A 16 -20.30 -18.21 21.36
N THR A 17 -20.68 -19.07 22.29
CA THR A 17 -21.23 -18.65 23.58
C THR A 17 -20.15 -17.98 24.41
N GLY A 18 -20.41 -16.75 24.83
CA GLY A 18 -19.58 -16.00 25.77
C GLY A 18 -20.41 -15.52 26.96
N PRO A 19 -19.82 -14.75 27.89
CA PRO A 19 -20.53 -14.18 29.04
C PRO A 19 -21.75 -13.35 28.63
N SER A 20 -22.81 -13.37 29.46
CA SER A 20 -24.01 -12.52 29.30
C SER A 20 -23.75 -11.09 29.80
N CYS A 21 -24.49 -10.11 29.27
CA CYS A 21 -24.48 -8.74 29.77
C CYS A 21 -25.71 -8.54 30.64
N GLU A 22 -25.55 -8.03 31.87
CA GLU A 22 -26.68 -7.83 32.78
C GLU A 22 -27.59 -6.68 32.33
N ASP A 23 -27.02 -5.60 31.79
CA ASP A 23 -27.75 -4.41 31.30
C ASP A 23 -27.26 -4.01 29.89
N PRO A 24 -27.60 -4.77 28.85
CA PRO A 24 -27.13 -4.50 27.51
C PRO A 24 -27.78 -3.25 26.90
N LYS A 25 -26.98 -2.39 26.29
CA LYS A 25 -27.47 -1.15 25.65
C LYS A 25 -27.86 -1.34 24.19
N PHE A 26 -27.26 -2.33 23.51
CA PHE A 26 -27.46 -2.57 22.07
C PHE A 26 -27.06 -3.97 21.64
N VAL A 27 -27.48 -4.35 20.43
CA VAL A 27 -26.84 -5.40 19.62
C VAL A 27 -25.79 -4.75 18.74
N LEU A 28 -24.59 -5.32 18.69
CA LEU A 28 -23.48 -4.79 17.92
C LEU A 28 -23.30 -5.56 16.61
N HIS A 29 -23.42 -4.88 15.47
CA HIS A 29 -22.96 -5.41 14.18
C HIS A 29 -21.53 -4.94 13.93
N TRP A 30 -20.58 -5.86 14.01
CA TRP A 30 -19.17 -5.60 13.71
C TRP A 30 -18.88 -5.93 12.25
N ILE A 31 -18.68 -4.89 11.42
CA ILE A 31 -18.29 -5.04 10.02
C ILE A 31 -16.78 -5.21 9.91
N ARG A 32 -16.35 -6.25 9.18
CA ARG A 32 -14.94 -6.55 8.92
C ARG A 32 -14.64 -6.65 7.43
N ALA A 33 -15.44 -7.44 6.72
CA ALA A 33 -15.15 -7.86 5.35
C ALA A 33 -16.38 -7.83 4.43
N ALA A 34 -17.60 -7.64 4.94
CA ALA A 34 -18.79 -7.34 4.13
C ALA A 34 -19.18 -5.87 4.24
N LEU A 35 -18.43 -4.98 3.56
CA LEU A 35 -18.67 -3.53 3.57
C LEU A 35 -19.86 -3.12 2.69
N ARG A 36 -21.06 -3.60 3.04
CA ARG A 36 -22.36 -3.27 2.41
C ARG A 36 -23.53 -3.54 3.36
N PHE A 37 -24.69 -2.95 3.13
CA PHE A 37 -25.94 -3.37 3.79
C PHE A 37 -26.86 -4.22 2.91
N GLU A 38 -26.80 -4.02 1.59
CA GLU A 38 -27.58 -4.82 0.63
C GLU A 38 -27.09 -6.26 0.54
N GLU A 39 -28.02 -7.23 0.58
CA GLU A 39 -27.72 -8.68 0.55
C GLU A 39 -26.61 -9.06 1.52
N ASN A 40 -26.68 -8.52 2.75
CA ASN A 40 -25.70 -8.79 3.78
C ASN A 40 -26.31 -9.64 4.92
N PRO A 41 -26.03 -10.95 4.96
CA PRO A 41 -26.57 -11.79 6.02
C PRO A 41 -26.07 -11.41 7.42
N THR A 42 -24.88 -10.81 7.57
CA THR A 42 -24.40 -10.39 8.91
C THR A 42 -25.27 -9.26 9.46
N PHE A 43 -25.61 -8.31 8.60
CA PHE A 43 -26.51 -7.20 8.94
C PHE A 43 -27.95 -7.69 9.15
N ASP A 44 -28.46 -8.60 8.31
CA ASP A 44 -29.80 -9.20 8.47
C ASP A 44 -29.94 -9.96 9.80
N VAL A 45 -28.92 -10.74 10.17
CA VAL A 45 -28.89 -11.42 11.47
C VAL A 45 -28.86 -10.42 12.62
N ALA A 46 -28.02 -9.38 12.54
CA ALA A 46 -27.91 -8.38 13.59
C ALA A 46 -29.24 -7.63 13.83
N ARG A 47 -29.91 -7.17 12.77
CA ARG A 47 -31.20 -6.46 12.90
C ARG A 47 -32.32 -7.35 13.41
N LEU A 48 -32.37 -8.63 13.00
CA LEU A 48 -33.37 -9.57 13.49
C LEU A 48 -33.19 -9.84 14.98
N ILE A 49 -31.94 -10.01 15.44
CA ILE A 49 -31.66 -10.23 16.85
C ILE A 49 -31.93 -8.96 17.68
N ALA A 50 -31.54 -7.78 17.20
CA ALA A 50 -31.85 -6.51 17.84
C ALA A 50 -33.36 -6.33 18.05
N ASN A 51 -34.15 -6.57 16.99
CA ASN A 51 -35.60 -6.51 17.04
C ASN A 51 -36.21 -7.55 18.00
N GLN A 52 -35.70 -8.79 18.00
CA GLN A 52 -36.17 -9.84 18.93
C GLN A 52 -35.88 -9.51 20.39
N MET A 53 -34.77 -8.82 20.68
CA MET A 53 -34.37 -8.42 22.02
C MET A 53 -34.98 -7.08 22.43
N GLY A 54 -35.64 -6.35 21.53
CA GLY A 54 -36.13 -4.99 21.78
C GLY A 54 -35.01 -3.98 22.04
N LEU A 55 -33.81 -4.23 21.52
CA LEU A 55 -32.63 -3.39 21.73
C LEU A 55 -32.27 -2.58 20.47
N PRO A 56 -31.61 -1.41 20.62
CA PRO A 56 -30.97 -0.71 19.52
C PRO A 56 -29.97 -1.55 18.74
N LEU A 57 -29.80 -1.24 17.45
CA LEU A 57 -28.74 -1.80 16.62
C LEU A 57 -27.64 -0.76 16.38
N LEU A 58 -26.42 -1.08 16.81
CA LEU A 58 -25.23 -0.27 16.56
C LEU A 58 -24.33 -0.97 15.55
N VAL A 59 -23.95 -0.28 14.48
CA VAL A 59 -22.98 -0.79 13.50
C VAL A 59 -21.61 -0.18 13.78
N TYR A 60 -20.61 -1.03 13.96
CA TYR A 60 -19.23 -0.65 14.17
C TYR A 60 -18.34 -1.14 13.02
N HIS A 61 -17.55 -0.24 12.44
CA HIS A 61 -16.56 -0.55 11.41
C HIS A 61 -15.20 0.00 11.82
N GLY A 62 -14.20 -0.89 11.91
CA GLY A 62 -12.83 -0.53 12.26
C GLY A 62 -11.86 -0.66 11.08
N ILE A 63 -11.12 0.39 10.78
CA ILE A 63 -9.97 0.38 9.87
C ILE A 63 -8.70 0.49 10.72
N ASP A 64 -7.86 -0.54 10.72
CA ASP A 64 -6.67 -0.59 11.58
C ASP A 64 -5.35 -0.44 10.82
N GLU A 65 -4.55 0.55 11.19
CA GLU A 65 -3.22 0.78 10.61
C GLU A 65 -2.20 -0.33 10.90
N ARG A 66 -2.48 -1.21 11.87
CA ARG A 66 -1.61 -2.35 12.23
C ARG A 66 -1.95 -3.62 11.43
N TYR A 67 -2.95 -3.56 10.56
CA TYR A 67 -3.29 -4.70 9.71
C TYR A 67 -2.11 -5.02 8.76
N PRO A 68 -1.80 -6.31 8.49
CA PRO A 68 -0.72 -6.66 7.58
C PRO A 68 -0.85 -5.98 6.21
N HIS A 69 0.25 -5.37 5.75
CA HIS A 69 0.30 -4.59 4.52
C HIS A 69 -0.63 -3.37 4.49
N ALA A 70 -0.94 -2.79 5.66
CA ALA A 70 -1.64 -1.52 5.75
C ALA A 70 -0.89 -0.43 4.94
N SER A 71 -1.62 0.19 4.02
CA SER A 71 -1.08 1.20 3.11
C SER A 71 -2.13 2.20 2.70
N TYR A 72 -1.67 3.31 2.10
CA TYR A 72 -2.54 4.34 1.54
C TYR A 72 -3.53 3.77 0.52
N ARG A 73 -3.11 2.83 -0.33
CA ARG A 73 -3.98 2.12 -1.27
C ARG A 73 -5.19 1.49 -0.61
N HIS A 74 -4.94 0.62 0.36
CA HIS A 74 -6.01 -0.15 0.99
C HIS A 74 -6.87 0.72 1.91
N HIS A 75 -6.25 1.64 2.63
CA HIS A 75 -6.99 2.54 3.52
C HIS A 75 -7.88 3.49 2.72
N LYS A 76 -7.41 4.04 1.59
CA LYS A 76 -8.26 4.84 0.69
C LYS A 76 -9.45 4.04 0.19
N PHE A 77 -9.23 2.82 -0.31
CA PHE A 77 -10.30 1.96 -0.82
C PHE A 77 -11.34 1.62 0.27
N LEU A 78 -10.89 1.32 1.50
CA LEU A 78 -11.75 1.08 2.66
C LEU A 78 -12.54 2.33 3.08
N LEU A 79 -11.91 3.51 3.10
CA LEU A 79 -12.59 4.78 3.40
C LEU A 79 -13.67 5.10 2.36
N GLU A 80 -13.43 4.81 1.08
CA GLU A 80 -14.45 4.97 0.04
C GLU A 80 -15.63 4.02 0.23
N GLY A 81 -15.38 2.80 0.72
CA GLY A 81 -16.43 1.90 1.18
C GLY A 81 -17.18 2.41 2.40
N ALA A 82 -16.45 2.93 3.39
CA ALA A 82 -17.01 3.49 4.60
C ALA A 82 -17.90 4.72 4.33
N ARG A 83 -17.59 5.53 3.31
CA ARG A 83 -18.44 6.64 2.86
C ARG A 83 -19.78 6.15 2.34
N ASP A 84 -19.78 5.10 1.53
CA ASP A 84 -21.03 4.54 0.98
C ASP A 84 -21.87 3.92 2.12
N LEU A 85 -21.23 3.20 3.06
CA LEU A 85 -21.88 2.71 4.28
C LEU A 85 -22.45 3.83 5.15
N GLU A 86 -21.70 4.90 5.40
CA GLU A 86 -22.15 6.06 6.19
C GLU A 86 -23.45 6.65 5.61
N LYS A 87 -23.52 6.77 4.28
CA LYS A 87 -24.72 7.24 3.59
C LYS A 87 -25.87 6.23 3.67
N GLU A 88 -25.62 4.96 3.34
CA GLU A 88 -26.65 3.92 3.37
C GLU A 88 -27.23 3.73 4.79
N ALA A 89 -26.39 3.83 5.82
CA ALA A 89 -26.83 3.77 7.22
C ALA A 89 -27.75 4.95 7.57
N ALA A 90 -27.40 6.17 7.15
CA ALA A 90 -28.24 7.35 7.37
C ALA A 90 -29.59 7.22 6.66
N ASP A 91 -29.60 6.76 5.41
CA ASP A 91 -30.83 6.55 4.61
C ASP A 91 -31.76 5.49 5.25
N MET A 92 -31.20 4.49 5.95
CA MET A 92 -31.97 3.46 6.67
C MET A 92 -32.28 3.80 8.13
N GLY A 93 -31.74 4.89 8.67
CA GLY A 93 -31.88 5.25 10.09
C GLY A 93 -31.11 4.34 11.04
N VAL A 94 -29.96 3.81 10.63
CA VAL A 94 -29.07 2.94 11.44
C VAL A 94 -27.91 3.75 11.99
N ASP A 95 -27.56 3.55 13.26
CA ASP A 95 -26.37 4.17 13.86
C ASP A 95 -25.10 3.45 13.41
N TYR A 96 -24.24 4.17 12.68
CA TYR A 96 -22.98 3.66 12.13
C TYR A 96 -21.79 4.46 12.66
N LEU A 97 -20.82 3.76 13.25
CA LEU A 97 -19.60 4.34 13.80
C LEU A 97 -18.37 3.78 13.09
N LEU A 98 -17.64 4.65 12.41
CA LEU A 98 -16.34 4.35 11.81
C LEU A 98 -15.21 4.74 12.76
N HIS A 99 -14.35 3.78 13.08
CA HIS A 99 -13.10 4.00 13.77
C HIS A 99 -11.91 3.79 12.83
N VAL A 100 -10.99 4.76 12.80
CA VAL A 100 -9.72 4.64 12.05
C VAL A 100 -8.58 4.71 13.05
N SER A 101 -7.90 3.59 13.28
CA SER A 101 -6.75 3.52 14.18
C SER A 101 -5.62 4.39 13.64
N ARG A 102 -5.16 5.34 14.45
CA ARG A 102 -4.12 6.32 14.09
C ARG A 102 -3.48 6.89 15.35
N LYS A 103 -2.44 7.72 15.22
CA LYS A 103 -1.82 8.40 16.38
C LYS A 103 -2.90 9.10 17.25
N GLY A 104 -2.93 8.77 18.54
CA GLY A 104 -3.92 9.29 19.50
C GLY A 104 -5.27 8.56 19.54
N HIS A 105 -5.53 7.62 18.62
CA HIS A 105 -6.78 6.88 18.51
C HIS A 105 -6.52 5.37 18.31
N ARG A 106 -5.82 4.72 19.26
CA ARG A 106 -5.45 3.28 19.18
C ARG A 106 -6.08 2.42 20.28
N GLN A 107 -7.04 2.99 21.01
CA GLN A 107 -7.77 2.32 22.07
C GLN A 107 -8.48 1.05 21.55
N PRO A 108 -8.68 0.02 22.40
CA PRO A 108 -9.29 -1.24 21.99
C PRO A 108 -10.81 -1.12 21.83
N VAL A 109 -11.27 -0.31 20.86
CA VAL A 109 -12.66 0.10 20.69
C VAL A 109 -13.64 -1.08 20.70
N LEU A 110 -13.32 -2.17 20.00
CA LEU A 110 -14.21 -3.34 19.94
C LEU A 110 -14.39 -4.01 21.31
N LYS A 111 -13.36 -3.99 22.18
CA LYS A 111 -13.48 -4.49 23.55
C LYS A 111 -14.33 -3.56 24.42
N LEU A 112 -14.18 -2.24 24.25
CA LEU A 112 -14.99 -1.26 24.98
C LEU A 112 -16.47 -1.36 24.58
N LEU A 113 -16.76 -1.53 23.29
CA LEU A 113 -18.13 -1.73 22.82
C LEU A 113 -18.71 -3.08 23.25
N SER A 114 -17.89 -4.12 23.44
CA SER A 114 -18.38 -5.45 23.83
C SER A 114 -18.89 -5.52 25.27
N GLU A 115 -18.43 -4.62 26.13
CA GLU A 115 -18.87 -4.49 27.52
C GLU A 115 -20.37 -4.15 27.57
N ASP A 116 -20.82 -3.20 26.74
CA ASP A 116 -22.22 -2.74 26.67
C ASP A 116 -23.13 -3.56 25.72
N ALA A 117 -22.55 -4.41 24.86
CA ALA A 117 -23.31 -5.17 23.87
C ALA A 117 -24.02 -6.39 24.49
N ALA A 118 -25.26 -6.66 24.07
CA ALA A 118 -25.96 -7.92 24.38
C ALA A 118 -25.33 -9.12 23.66
N VAL A 119 -25.05 -8.93 22.37
CA VAL A 119 -24.46 -9.91 21.46
C VAL A 119 -23.77 -9.16 20.33
N ILE A 120 -22.71 -9.76 19.81
CA ILE A 120 -21.96 -9.23 18.68
C ILE A 120 -22.21 -10.14 17.48
N VAL A 121 -22.60 -9.56 16.35
CA VAL A 121 -22.74 -10.26 15.07
C VAL A 121 -21.67 -9.75 14.12
N THR A 122 -20.93 -10.64 13.48
CA THR A 122 -19.78 -10.28 12.63
C THR A 122 -19.66 -11.20 11.41
N ASP A 123 -18.91 -10.76 10.41
CA ASP A 123 -18.45 -11.62 9.31
C ASP A 123 -17.63 -12.82 9.81
N LEU A 124 -17.87 -13.99 9.24
CA LEU A 124 -16.96 -15.13 9.35
C LEU A 124 -15.74 -14.91 8.43
N VAL A 125 -14.54 -14.76 9.01
CA VAL A 125 -13.29 -14.55 8.28
C VAL A 125 -12.20 -15.47 8.84
N ASP A 126 -11.90 -16.55 8.12
CA ASP A 126 -11.01 -17.65 8.55
C ASP A 126 -9.53 -17.39 8.17
N LEU A 127 -8.98 -16.26 8.61
CA LEU A 127 -7.58 -15.89 8.33
C LEU A 127 -6.99 -15.14 9.53
N ASP A 128 -5.67 -15.02 9.63
CA ASP A 128 -5.04 -14.16 10.64
C ASP A 128 -4.87 -12.72 10.13
N PRO A 129 -4.89 -11.71 11.02
CA PRO A 129 -5.09 -11.76 12.49
C PRO A 129 -6.58 -11.81 12.91
N TRP A 130 -7.46 -12.06 11.95
CA TRP A 130 -8.90 -11.97 12.07
C TRP A 130 -9.47 -13.06 13.02
N SER A 131 -8.96 -14.28 12.96
CA SER A 131 -9.33 -15.38 13.85
C SER A 131 -9.01 -15.07 15.32
N ASP A 132 -7.80 -14.55 15.59
CA ASP A 132 -7.37 -14.14 16.93
C ASP A 132 -8.29 -13.08 17.56
N TRP A 133 -8.78 -12.15 16.74
CA TRP A 133 -9.71 -11.11 17.20
C TRP A 133 -11.09 -11.70 17.54
N SER A 134 -11.61 -12.61 16.71
CA SER A 134 -12.84 -13.36 17.04
C SER A 134 -12.68 -14.12 18.35
N ASP A 135 -11.54 -14.81 18.55
CA ASP A 135 -11.25 -15.56 19.77
C ASP A 135 -11.18 -14.68 21.02
N ALA A 136 -10.55 -13.51 20.92
CA ALA A 136 -10.48 -12.56 22.02
C ALA A 136 -11.86 -12.01 22.40
N ILE A 137 -12.72 -11.72 21.41
CA ILE A 137 -14.05 -11.15 21.64
C ILE A 137 -15.05 -12.20 22.13
N ALA A 138 -15.00 -13.42 21.62
CA ALA A 138 -15.88 -14.51 22.07
C ALA A 138 -15.70 -14.85 23.57
N LYS A 139 -14.53 -14.56 24.14
CA LYS A 139 -14.26 -14.67 25.59
C LYS A 139 -14.94 -13.58 26.42
N MET A 140 -15.28 -12.44 25.82
CA MET A 140 -15.88 -11.29 26.51
C MET A 140 -17.40 -11.22 26.30
N ARG A 141 -17.89 -11.62 25.12
CA ARG A 141 -19.30 -11.53 24.77
C ARG A 141 -19.71 -12.64 23.82
N THR A 142 -20.97 -13.06 23.86
CA THR A 142 -21.52 -13.96 22.85
C THR A 142 -21.31 -13.37 21.46
N LEU A 143 -20.74 -14.18 20.57
CA LEU A 143 -20.37 -13.81 19.21
C LEU A 143 -21.08 -14.72 18.20
N ILE A 144 -21.70 -14.12 17.19
CA ILE A 144 -22.31 -14.83 16.06
C ILE A 144 -21.50 -14.47 14.80
N GLU A 145 -20.79 -15.44 14.25
CA GLU A 145 -20.03 -15.28 13.02
C GLU A 145 -20.89 -15.78 11.84
N VAL A 146 -21.07 -14.94 10.82
CA VAL A 146 -22.00 -15.21 9.71
C VAL A 146 -21.25 -15.17 8.39
N ASP A 147 -21.42 -16.20 7.54
CA ASP A 147 -20.83 -16.22 6.21
C ASP A 147 -21.57 -15.30 5.23
N ALA A 148 -20.98 -14.14 4.97
CA ALA A 148 -21.46 -13.12 4.04
C ALA A 148 -20.77 -13.12 2.66
N HIS A 149 -19.81 -14.04 2.43
CA HIS A 149 -18.96 -14.04 1.24
C HIS A 149 -19.27 -15.19 0.28
N CYS A 150 -19.75 -16.32 0.78
CA CYS A 150 -19.99 -17.50 -0.05
C CYS A 150 -21.47 -17.64 -0.47
N VAL A 151 -21.71 -18.12 -1.69
CA VAL A 151 -23.06 -18.52 -2.12
C VAL A 151 -23.42 -19.83 -1.41
N LEU A 152 -22.48 -20.77 -1.38
CA LEU A 152 -22.51 -21.95 -0.51
C LEU A 152 -21.84 -21.61 0.83
N PRO A 153 -22.59 -21.46 1.93
CA PRO A 153 -21.99 -21.08 3.21
C PRO A 153 -20.95 -22.09 3.67
N ARG A 154 -19.84 -21.59 4.22
CA ARG A 154 -18.74 -22.41 4.76
C ARG A 154 -19.23 -23.42 5.79
N GLN A 155 -20.17 -23.06 6.66
CA GLN A 155 -20.79 -23.95 7.66
C GLN A 155 -21.53 -25.14 7.05
N VAL A 156 -21.96 -25.06 5.78
CA VAL A 156 -22.71 -26.14 5.12
C VAL A 156 -21.77 -27.21 4.56
N PHE A 157 -20.64 -26.81 3.96
CA PHE A 157 -19.70 -27.77 3.34
C PHE A 157 -18.35 -27.88 4.06
N GLY A 158 -17.75 -26.74 4.39
CA GLY A 158 -16.62 -26.59 5.33
C GLY A 158 -15.38 -27.44 5.11
N ARG A 159 -15.14 -27.94 3.90
CA ARG A 159 -14.08 -28.93 3.63
C ARG A 159 -13.26 -28.57 2.41
N SER A 160 -11.98 -28.92 2.42
CA SER A 160 -11.10 -28.92 1.28
C SER A 160 -11.28 -30.20 0.47
N VAL A 161 -11.08 -30.07 -0.83
CA VAL A 161 -10.87 -31.19 -1.73
C VAL A 161 -9.70 -30.87 -2.64
N ASP A 162 -8.98 -31.91 -3.03
CA ASP A 162 -7.73 -31.80 -3.77
C ASP A 162 -7.89 -31.29 -5.21
N ARG A 163 -9.09 -31.27 -5.80
CA ARG A 163 -9.31 -30.87 -7.20
C ARG A 163 -10.63 -30.11 -7.43
N PRO A 164 -10.68 -29.11 -8.34
CA PRO A 164 -11.90 -28.34 -8.60
C PRO A 164 -13.10 -29.16 -9.08
N PHE A 165 -12.88 -30.18 -9.92
CA PHE A 165 -13.99 -31.02 -10.38
C PHE A 165 -14.58 -31.87 -9.24
N LYS A 166 -13.77 -32.27 -8.26
CA LYS A 166 -14.26 -32.96 -7.06
C LYS A 166 -15.11 -32.02 -6.22
N PHE A 167 -14.67 -30.77 -6.06
CA PHE A 167 -15.44 -29.72 -5.38
C PHE A 167 -16.79 -29.50 -6.06
N LYS A 168 -16.78 -29.32 -7.39
CA LYS A 168 -18.00 -29.17 -8.20
C LYS A 168 -18.96 -30.34 -7.98
N ASN A 169 -18.45 -31.58 -8.01
CA ASN A 169 -19.28 -32.77 -7.87
C ASN A 169 -19.83 -32.94 -6.45
N SER A 170 -19.02 -32.70 -5.41
CA SER A 170 -19.43 -32.84 -4.01
C SER A 170 -20.43 -31.77 -3.58
N THR A 171 -20.35 -30.57 -4.15
CA THR A 171 -21.18 -29.42 -3.75
C THR A 171 -22.37 -29.15 -4.68
N LYS A 172 -22.46 -29.85 -5.83
CA LYS A 172 -23.46 -29.59 -6.88
C LYS A 172 -24.89 -29.38 -6.36
N ARG A 173 -25.39 -30.27 -5.51
CA ARG A 173 -26.76 -30.18 -4.95
C ARG A 173 -26.91 -28.96 -4.04
N MET A 174 -25.91 -28.69 -3.19
CA MET A 174 -25.95 -27.58 -2.23
C MET A 174 -25.85 -26.22 -2.94
N VAL A 175 -24.97 -26.09 -3.94
CA VAL A 175 -24.86 -24.89 -4.76
C VAL A 175 -26.14 -24.66 -5.57
N ASN A 176 -26.70 -25.70 -6.19
CA ASN A 176 -27.93 -25.58 -6.96
C ASN A 176 -29.14 -25.14 -6.13
N ALA A 177 -29.17 -25.43 -4.83
CA ALA A 177 -30.23 -24.98 -3.92
C ALA A 177 -30.17 -23.48 -3.62
N ARG A 178 -29.06 -22.79 -3.93
CA ARG A 178 -28.80 -21.40 -3.53
C ARG A 178 -28.50 -20.47 -4.69
N LYS A 179 -27.89 -20.98 -5.76
CA LYS A 179 -27.53 -20.18 -6.94
C LYS A 179 -28.80 -19.64 -7.62
N GLY A 180 -28.82 -18.35 -7.95
CA GLY A 180 -29.95 -17.74 -8.66
C GLY A 180 -31.18 -17.47 -7.79
N VAL A 181 -31.13 -17.72 -6.49
CA VAL A 181 -32.23 -17.42 -5.57
C VAL A 181 -32.21 -15.93 -5.22
N ASN A 182 -33.38 -15.29 -5.24
CA ASN A 182 -33.52 -13.91 -4.77
C ASN A 182 -33.19 -13.82 -3.28
N TRP A 183 -32.42 -12.81 -2.90
CA TRP A 183 -32.15 -12.55 -1.49
C TRP A 183 -33.44 -12.07 -0.80
N PRO A 184 -33.90 -12.72 0.28
CA PRO A 184 -35.11 -12.28 0.98
C PRO A 184 -34.98 -10.86 1.54
N VAL A 185 -36.04 -10.07 1.44
CA VAL A 185 -36.09 -8.73 2.03
C VAL A 185 -36.27 -8.86 3.54
N CYS A 186 -35.43 -8.19 4.31
CA CYS A 186 -35.53 -8.12 5.77
C CYS A 186 -35.97 -6.70 6.19
N ASP A 187 -37.27 -6.54 6.44
CA ASP A 187 -37.90 -5.24 6.75
C ASP A 187 -38.39 -5.18 8.20
N VAL A 188 -37.50 -5.48 9.15
CA VAL A 188 -37.79 -5.29 10.58
C VAL A 188 -37.42 -3.87 11.00
N PRO A 189 -38.20 -3.24 11.88
CA PRO A 189 -37.89 -1.90 12.37
C PRO A 189 -36.56 -1.91 13.12
N ILE A 190 -35.77 -0.85 12.93
CA ILE A 190 -34.48 -0.67 13.59
C ILE A 190 -34.63 0.40 14.66
N THR A 191 -34.42 0.02 15.91
CA THR A 191 -34.36 0.95 17.02
C THR A 191 -33.01 1.66 17.02
N ARG A 192 -33.02 2.99 17.07
CA ARG A 192 -31.81 3.81 17.15
C ARG A 192 -31.27 3.88 18.57
N MET A 193 -29.98 4.17 18.67
CA MET A 193 -29.32 4.55 19.90
C MET A 193 -29.95 5.81 20.49
N SER A 194 -29.94 5.91 21.83
CA SER A 194 -30.30 7.15 22.51
C SER A 194 -29.38 8.30 22.08
N GLU A 195 -29.92 9.50 21.90
CA GLU A 195 -29.12 10.71 21.63
C GLU A 195 -28.13 11.04 22.77
N LEU A 196 -28.36 10.48 23.97
CA LEU A 196 -27.47 10.60 25.13
C LEU A 196 -26.33 9.58 25.13
N TYR A 197 -26.30 8.64 24.17
CA TYR A 197 -25.23 7.66 24.07
C TYR A 197 -23.95 8.32 23.55
N ASP A 198 -22.90 8.28 24.36
CA ASP A 198 -21.56 8.73 23.98
C ASP A 198 -20.66 7.53 23.63
N PRO A 199 -20.23 7.37 22.37
CA PRO A 199 -19.33 6.29 21.99
C PRO A 199 -17.97 6.40 22.70
N PRO A 200 -17.27 5.28 22.97
CA PRO A 200 -15.97 5.29 23.68
C PRO A 200 -14.80 5.83 22.82
N PHE A 201 -15.09 6.48 21.69
CA PHE A 201 -14.15 7.08 20.77
C PHE A 201 -14.86 8.12 19.89
N ALA A 202 -14.10 9.09 19.35
CA ALA A 202 -14.61 10.02 18.36
C ALA A 202 -14.75 9.34 16.98
N PRO A 203 -15.98 9.15 16.45
CA PRO A 203 -16.18 8.52 15.15
C PRO A 203 -15.67 9.41 14.01
N VAL A 204 -15.22 8.78 12.93
CA VAL A 204 -14.76 9.45 11.71
C VAL A 204 -15.89 9.48 10.68
N SER A 205 -16.18 10.65 10.10
CA SER A 205 -17.01 10.73 8.90
C SER A 205 -16.12 10.53 7.67
N ALA A 206 -16.19 9.34 7.05
CA ALA A 206 -15.44 9.06 5.83
C ALA A 206 -15.87 9.97 4.68
N HIS A 207 -17.15 10.34 4.63
CA HIS A 207 -17.66 11.30 3.67
C HIS A 207 -16.95 12.66 3.77
N ARG A 208 -16.94 13.27 4.97
CA ARG A 208 -16.29 14.58 5.19
C ARG A 208 -14.78 14.53 4.94
N GLU A 209 -14.13 13.47 5.38
CA GLU A 209 -12.69 13.29 5.21
C GLU A 209 -12.29 13.17 3.73
N LEU A 210 -13.02 12.38 2.96
CA LEU A 210 -12.77 12.22 1.52
C LEU A 210 -13.15 13.47 0.71
N GLU A 211 -14.19 14.20 1.13
CA GLU A 211 -14.61 15.45 0.48
C GLU A 211 -13.62 16.59 0.73
N ARG A 212 -13.11 16.71 1.97
CA ARG A 212 -12.17 17.77 2.36
C ARG A 212 -10.90 17.77 1.52
N ASP A 213 -10.21 16.64 1.45
CA ASP A 213 -8.88 16.56 0.82
C ASP A 213 -8.57 15.17 0.23
N GLY A 214 -9.59 14.34 0.05
CA GLY A 214 -9.39 12.95 -0.38
C GLY A 214 -8.83 12.03 0.70
N GLY A 215 -8.79 12.47 1.97
CA GLY A 215 -8.27 11.71 3.11
C GLY A 215 -6.80 11.97 3.42
N VAL A 216 -6.18 12.99 2.83
CA VAL A 216 -4.76 13.34 3.05
C VAL A 216 -4.48 13.58 4.53
N GLN A 217 -5.23 14.48 5.18
CA GLN A 217 -5.01 14.78 6.60
C GLN A 217 -5.22 13.56 7.50
N LEU A 218 -6.23 12.72 7.23
CA LEU A 218 -6.50 11.52 8.02
C LEU A 218 -5.40 10.48 7.85
N LEU A 219 -5.05 10.13 6.61
CA LEU A 219 -4.07 9.09 6.30
C LEU A 219 -2.65 9.50 6.69
N SER A 220 -2.33 10.80 6.71
CA SER A 220 -1.03 11.29 7.21
C SER A 220 -0.81 10.99 8.70
N GLN A 221 -1.88 10.77 9.47
CA GLN A 221 -1.81 10.44 10.90
C GLN A 221 -1.64 8.93 11.14
N CYS A 222 -1.77 8.13 10.09
CA CYS A 222 -1.64 6.68 10.14
C CYS A 222 -0.18 6.25 9.90
N GLU A 223 0.28 5.28 10.67
CA GLU A 223 1.57 4.59 10.54
C GLU A 223 1.49 3.44 9.53
N ILE A 224 1.06 3.78 8.32
CA ILE A 224 0.85 2.86 7.19
C ILE A 224 1.81 3.18 6.04
N ASP A 225 2.02 2.23 5.12
CA ASP A 225 2.96 2.42 4.00
C ASP A 225 2.42 3.46 2.98
N PRO A 226 3.08 4.63 2.83
CA PRO A 226 2.68 5.64 1.85
C PRO A 226 3.19 5.34 0.44
N THR A 227 4.12 4.39 0.27
CA THR A 227 4.71 4.06 -1.04
C THR A 227 3.85 3.11 -1.87
N VAL A 228 2.85 2.45 -1.26
CA VAL A 228 1.82 1.69 -1.98
C VAL A 228 0.65 2.64 -2.24
N MET A 229 0.70 3.28 -3.41
CA MET A 229 -0.14 4.42 -3.74
C MET A 229 -1.62 4.06 -3.92
N PRO A 230 -2.54 4.97 -3.55
CA PRO A 230 -3.93 4.90 -3.99
C PRO A 230 -4.02 4.72 -5.50
N VAL A 231 -4.90 3.83 -5.91
CA VAL A 231 -5.27 3.71 -7.32
C VAL A 231 -6.39 4.70 -7.60
N THR A 232 -6.38 5.31 -8.78
CA THR A 232 -7.34 6.36 -9.13
C THR A 232 -8.40 5.88 -10.13
N ASP A 233 -8.13 4.78 -10.82
CA ASP A 233 -9.00 4.18 -11.82
C ASP A 233 -9.96 3.12 -11.25
N VAL A 234 -9.84 2.83 -9.95
CA VAL A 234 -10.71 1.92 -9.20
C VAL A 234 -11.09 2.60 -7.88
N CYS A 235 -12.37 2.92 -7.70
CA CYS A 235 -12.90 3.53 -6.48
C CYS A 235 -13.63 2.48 -5.63
N GLY A 236 -13.41 2.49 -4.32
CA GLY A 236 -14.13 1.66 -3.37
C GLY A 236 -15.62 2.05 -3.24
N GLY A 237 -16.36 1.20 -2.55
CA GLY A 237 -17.77 1.39 -2.22
C GLY A 237 -18.75 0.63 -3.10
N THR A 238 -19.93 0.41 -2.53
CA THR A 238 -21.05 -0.36 -3.10
C THR A 238 -21.54 0.29 -4.40
N LYS A 239 -21.57 1.63 -4.45
CA LYS A 239 -22.04 2.38 -5.62
C LYS A 239 -21.17 2.12 -6.85
N PHE A 240 -19.85 2.18 -6.68
CA PHE A 240 -18.93 1.92 -7.79
C PHE A 240 -18.94 0.44 -8.17
N ALA A 241 -18.97 -0.47 -7.19
CA ALA A 241 -19.04 -1.90 -7.42
C ALA A 241 -20.23 -2.29 -8.31
N LYS A 242 -21.43 -1.82 -7.98
CA LYS A 242 -22.67 -2.07 -8.72
C LYS A 242 -22.57 -1.55 -10.15
N ARG A 243 -22.17 -0.29 -10.34
CA ARG A 243 -22.02 0.29 -11.68
C ARG A 243 -21.00 -0.47 -12.53
N LYS A 244 -19.86 -0.88 -11.96
CA LYS A 244 -18.85 -1.67 -12.69
C LYS A 244 -19.41 -3.02 -13.10
N TRP A 245 -20.17 -3.66 -12.22
CA TRP A 245 -20.80 -4.95 -12.48
C TRP A 245 -21.92 -4.84 -13.53
N GLU A 246 -22.84 -3.88 -13.41
CA GLU A 246 -23.93 -3.62 -14.35
C GLU A 246 -23.39 -3.40 -15.77
N ASN A 247 -22.39 -2.53 -15.92
CA ASN A 247 -21.73 -2.29 -17.21
C ASN A 247 -21.12 -3.58 -17.78
N TYR A 248 -20.51 -4.42 -16.94
CA TYR A 248 -19.94 -5.68 -17.40
C TYR A 248 -21.01 -6.71 -17.78
N VAL A 249 -22.13 -6.78 -17.07
CA VAL A 249 -23.27 -7.62 -17.43
C VAL A 249 -23.81 -7.25 -18.81
N GLU A 250 -23.99 -5.95 -19.05
CA GLU A 250 -24.50 -5.41 -20.31
C GLU A 250 -23.52 -5.65 -21.47
N ASN A 251 -22.24 -5.31 -21.28
CA ASN A 251 -21.29 -5.16 -22.38
C ASN A 251 -20.23 -6.27 -22.47
N GLY A 252 -19.97 -7.03 -21.40
CA GLY A 252 -18.82 -7.95 -21.30
C GLY A 252 -19.19 -9.42 -21.11
N LEU A 253 -20.12 -9.72 -20.21
CA LEU A 253 -20.32 -11.06 -19.63
C LEU A 253 -20.59 -12.14 -20.68
N LYS A 254 -21.43 -11.87 -21.69
CA LYS A 254 -21.74 -12.82 -22.78
C LYS A 254 -20.50 -13.24 -23.59
N ARG A 255 -19.47 -12.38 -23.66
CA ARG A 255 -18.21 -12.62 -24.39
C ARG A 255 -17.10 -13.22 -23.53
N TYR A 256 -17.28 -13.31 -22.21
CA TYR A 256 -16.26 -13.76 -21.26
C TYR A 256 -15.54 -15.05 -21.65
N HIS A 257 -16.27 -16.06 -22.12
CA HIS A 257 -15.69 -17.34 -22.54
C HIS A 257 -14.64 -17.23 -23.66
N ARG A 258 -14.69 -16.16 -24.47
CA ARG A 258 -13.73 -15.85 -25.55
C ARG A 258 -12.63 -14.90 -25.06
N THR A 259 -12.95 -13.96 -24.19
CA THR A 259 -12.06 -12.85 -23.83
C THR A 259 -11.23 -13.07 -22.57
N ARG A 260 -11.65 -13.96 -21.65
CA ARG A 260 -11.05 -14.11 -20.30
C ARG A 260 -9.56 -14.44 -20.22
N ASN A 261 -8.96 -14.87 -21.32
CA ASN A 261 -7.54 -15.23 -21.38
C ASN A 261 -6.68 -14.15 -22.03
N ASP A 262 -7.28 -13.15 -22.67
CA ASP A 262 -6.56 -12.05 -23.31
C ASP A 262 -6.28 -10.95 -22.28
N ALA A 263 -5.10 -11.00 -21.67
CA ALA A 263 -4.69 -10.03 -20.66
C ALA A 263 -4.44 -8.62 -21.22
N SER A 264 -4.31 -8.47 -22.55
CA SER A 264 -4.15 -7.17 -23.20
C SER A 264 -5.49 -6.41 -23.29
N ASN A 265 -6.60 -7.14 -23.12
CA ASN A 265 -7.94 -6.58 -23.06
C ASN A 265 -8.43 -6.53 -21.60
N ARG A 266 -8.23 -5.39 -20.93
CA ARG A 266 -8.66 -5.18 -19.54
C ARG A 266 -10.16 -5.44 -19.32
N ASP A 267 -11.00 -5.08 -20.30
CA ASP A 267 -12.46 -5.24 -20.23
C ASP A 267 -12.93 -6.63 -20.68
N GLY A 268 -12.00 -7.54 -21.00
CA GLY A 268 -12.29 -8.94 -21.31
C GLY A 268 -12.77 -9.75 -20.10
N VAL A 269 -12.69 -9.18 -18.89
CA VAL A 269 -13.09 -9.75 -17.60
C VAL A 269 -13.86 -8.72 -16.77
N SER A 270 -14.57 -9.15 -15.71
CA SER A 270 -15.40 -8.25 -14.90
C SER A 270 -14.59 -7.20 -14.14
N GLY A 271 -13.36 -7.53 -13.73
CA GLY A 271 -12.54 -6.70 -12.84
C GLY A 271 -13.15 -6.51 -11.45
N ILE A 272 -14.15 -7.33 -11.06
CA ILE A 272 -14.96 -7.11 -9.85
C ILE A 272 -14.28 -7.61 -8.55
N SER A 273 -13.12 -8.26 -8.65
CA SER A 273 -12.45 -8.89 -7.49
C SER A 273 -12.12 -7.93 -6.34
N PRO A 274 -11.73 -6.64 -6.54
CA PRO A 274 -11.51 -5.72 -5.43
C PRO A 274 -12.76 -5.55 -4.54
N TRP A 275 -13.93 -5.40 -5.15
CA TRP A 275 -15.18 -5.20 -4.41
C TRP A 275 -15.73 -6.50 -3.81
N LEU A 276 -15.48 -7.65 -4.44
CA LEU A 276 -15.81 -8.95 -3.82
C LEU A 276 -14.94 -9.23 -2.59
N HIS A 277 -13.65 -8.88 -2.65
CA HIS A 277 -12.70 -9.06 -1.54
C HIS A 277 -13.14 -8.28 -0.30
N TYR A 278 -13.43 -6.98 -0.46
CA TYR A 278 -13.94 -6.13 0.61
C TYR A 278 -15.46 -6.25 0.82
N GLY A 279 -16.12 -7.21 0.16
CA GLY A 279 -17.55 -7.47 0.30
C GLY A 279 -18.47 -6.26 0.07
N MET A 280 -18.03 -5.32 -0.77
CA MET A 280 -18.79 -4.15 -1.25
C MET A 280 -19.82 -4.52 -2.31
N ILE A 281 -19.79 -5.76 -2.81
CA ILE A 281 -20.85 -6.36 -3.63
C ILE A 281 -21.02 -7.82 -3.23
N ALA A 282 -22.27 -8.28 -3.14
CA ALA A 282 -22.58 -9.65 -2.74
C ALA A 282 -22.25 -10.64 -3.86
N ALA A 283 -21.59 -11.75 -3.51
CA ALA A 283 -21.38 -12.85 -4.45
C ALA A 283 -22.71 -13.47 -4.92
N THR A 284 -23.73 -13.50 -4.05
CA THR A 284 -25.09 -13.94 -4.37
C THR A 284 -25.72 -13.11 -5.49
N LYS A 285 -25.62 -11.78 -5.40
CA LYS A 285 -26.07 -10.84 -6.45
C LYS A 285 -25.37 -11.09 -7.78
N VAL A 286 -24.04 -11.12 -7.76
CA VAL A 286 -23.20 -11.33 -8.96
C VAL A 286 -23.52 -12.67 -9.63
N VAL A 287 -23.70 -13.74 -8.85
CA VAL A 287 -24.07 -15.07 -9.35
C VAL A 287 -25.50 -15.08 -9.90
N ARG A 288 -26.46 -14.46 -9.20
CA ARG A 288 -27.85 -14.41 -9.65
C ARG A 288 -27.98 -13.69 -10.98
N GLU A 289 -27.42 -12.49 -11.11
CA GLU A 289 -27.51 -11.70 -12.34
C GLU A 289 -26.75 -12.35 -13.51
N ALA A 290 -25.66 -13.09 -13.23
CA ALA A 290 -25.00 -13.88 -14.26
C ALA A 290 -25.88 -15.04 -14.75
N ILE A 291 -26.61 -15.72 -13.85
CA ILE A 291 -27.59 -16.75 -14.23
C ILE A 291 -28.69 -16.14 -15.09
N ASP A 292 -29.25 -15.00 -14.67
CA ASP A 292 -30.32 -14.31 -15.39
C ASP A 292 -29.89 -13.87 -16.80
N THR A 293 -28.62 -13.47 -16.96
CA THR A 293 -28.06 -13.09 -18.26
C THR A 293 -27.95 -14.28 -19.22
N GLY A 294 -27.55 -15.44 -18.69
CA GLY A 294 -27.41 -16.69 -19.44
C GLY A 294 -26.34 -16.69 -20.56
N GLY A 295 -26.18 -17.87 -21.17
CA GLY A 295 -25.29 -18.10 -22.31
C GLY A 295 -23.84 -18.45 -21.93
N LYS A 296 -23.07 -18.87 -22.94
CA LYS A 296 -21.72 -19.47 -22.77
C LYS A 296 -20.75 -18.61 -21.95
N GLY A 297 -20.84 -17.28 -22.08
CA GLY A 297 -20.02 -16.36 -21.30
C GLY A 297 -20.37 -16.37 -19.81
N ALA A 298 -21.65 -16.27 -19.49
CA ALA A 298 -22.16 -16.36 -18.12
C ALA A 298 -21.88 -17.74 -17.50
N ASP A 299 -22.12 -18.84 -18.22
CA ASP A 299 -21.84 -20.20 -17.74
C ASP A 299 -20.37 -20.35 -17.34
N LYS A 300 -19.46 -19.82 -18.17
CA LYS A 300 -18.03 -19.87 -17.89
C LYS A 300 -17.64 -18.97 -16.71
N PHE A 301 -18.31 -17.83 -16.53
CA PHE A 301 -18.11 -16.95 -15.39
C PHE A 301 -18.58 -17.60 -14.08
N LEU A 302 -19.73 -18.29 -14.12
CA LEU A 302 -20.29 -19.02 -12.99
C LEU A 302 -19.38 -20.17 -12.54
N ASP A 303 -18.69 -20.87 -13.44
CA ASP A 303 -17.68 -21.86 -13.05
C ASP A 303 -16.56 -21.22 -12.20
N GLU A 304 -16.11 -20.02 -12.55
CA GLU A 304 -15.06 -19.31 -11.80
C GLU A 304 -15.58 -18.84 -10.42
N MET A 305 -16.82 -18.34 -10.37
CA MET A 305 -17.45 -17.86 -9.12
C MET A 305 -17.89 -18.98 -8.18
N LEU A 306 -18.42 -20.09 -8.68
CA LEU A 306 -19.04 -21.15 -7.87
C LEU A 306 -18.14 -22.36 -7.61
N ILE A 307 -17.02 -22.48 -8.34
CA ILE A 307 -16.08 -23.59 -8.17
C ILE A 307 -14.76 -23.05 -7.66
N PHE A 308 -14.06 -22.27 -8.47
CA PHE A 308 -12.70 -21.84 -8.14
C PHE A 308 -12.70 -20.90 -6.93
N ARG A 309 -13.62 -19.93 -6.90
CA ARG A 309 -13.73 -19.01 -5.77
C ARG A 309 -14.20 -19.70 -4.49
N GLU A 310 -15.34 -20.41 -4.54
CA GLU A 310 -15.89 -21.09 -3.35
C GLU A 310 -14.90 -22.13 -2.78
N GLN A 311 -14.22 -22.91 -3.62
CA GLN A 311 -13.24 -23.89 -3.17
C GLN A 311 -12.11 -23.25 -2.37
N ALA A 312 -11.67 -22.04 -2.74
CA ALA A 312 -10.64 -21.33 -2.00
C ALA A 312 -11.10 -20.92 -0.59
N TYR A 313 -12.34 -20.43 -0.45
CA TYR A 313 -12.93 -20.11 0.86
C TYR A 313 -13.10 -21.37 1.72
N HIS A 314 -13.64 -22.46 1.18
CA HIS A 314 -13.80 -23.70 1.94
C HIS A 314 -12.47 -24.35 2.32
N HIS A 315 -11.44 -24.22 1.47
CA HIS A 315 -10.10 -24.69 1.78
C HIS A 315 -9.46 -23.91 2.92
N CYS A 316 -9.53 -22.58 2.89
CA CYS A 316 -8.99 -21.76 3.98
C CYS A 316 -9.78 -21.94 5.27
N HIS A 317 -11.09 -22.21 5.19
CA HIS A 317 -11.92 -22.50 6.36
C HIS A 317 -11.56 -23.82 7.05
N GLU A 318 -11.18 -24.86 6.30
CA GLU A 318 -10.79 -26.15 6.90
C GLU A 318 -9.38 -26.11 7.53
N LEU A 319 -8.50 -25.24 7.02
CA LEU A 319 -7.10 -25.19 7.45
C LEU A 319 -6.85 -24.12 8.51
N GLN A 320 -6.03 -24.45 9.51
CA GLN A 320 -5.55 -23.46 10.47
C GLN A 320 -4.54 -22.49 9.83
N SER A 321 -3.61 -23.01 9.01
CA SER A 321 -2.55 -22.21 8.37
C SER A 321 -2.58 -22.38 6.84
N PRO A 322 -3.56 -21.79 6.13
CA PRO A 322 -3.72 -21.97 4.69
C PRO A 322 -2.58 -21.37 3.84
N ARG A 323 -1.69 -20.57 4.45
CA ARG A 323 -0.52 -19.95 3.80
C ARG A 323 0.77 -20.77 3.93
N ASP A 324 0.78 -21.78 4.79
CA ASP A 324 2.00 -22.52 5.09
C ASP A 324 2.40 -23.47 3.96
N TRP A 325 3.70 -23.62 3.73
CA TRP A 325 4.25 -24.58 2.77
C TRP A 325 3.74 -26.01 3.00
N SER A 326 3.50 -26.39 4.26
CA SER A 326 2.95 -27.69 4.65
C SER A 326 1.55 -27.96 4.08
N SER A 327 0.79 -26.92 3.76
CA SER A 327 -0.55 -27.01 3.15
C SER A 327 -0.52 -27.42 1.67
N LEU A 328 0.66 -27.43 1.03
CA LEU A 328 0.83 -27.99 -0.31
C LEU A 328 0.73 -29.53 -0.29
N PRO A 329 0.13 -30.14 -1.34
CA PRO A 329 0.12 -31.59 -1.49
C PRO A 329 1.54 -32.19 -1.44
N GLU A 330 1.67 -33.38 -0.84
CA GLU A 330 2.96 -34.06 -0.69
C GLU A 330 3.71 -34.19 -2.03
N TRP A 331 3.02 -34.56 -3.10
CA TRP A 331 3.62 -34.70 -4.43
C TRP A 331 4.27 -33.39 -4.92
N ALA A 332 3.68 -32.24 -4.59
CA ALA A 332 4.19 -30.94 -5.00
C ALA A 332 5.43 -30.58 -4.17
N ARG A 333 5.40 -30.84 -2.85
CA ARG A 333 6.56 -30.63 -1.97
C ARG A 333 7.75 -31.50 -2.36
N ILE A 334 7.51 -32.78 -2.70
CA ILE A 334 8.55 -33.68 -3.24
C ILE A 334 9.11 -33.13 -4.55
N SER A 335 8.22 -32.77 -5.49
CA SER A 335 8.62 -32.21 -6.79
C SER A 335 9.46 -30.93 -6.66
N TRP A 336 9.14 -30.05 -5.72
CA TRP A 336 9.93 -28.83 -5.47
C TRP A 336 11.27 -29.11 -4.80
N ARG A 337 11.38 -30.19 -4.01
CA ARG A 337 12.65 -30.61 -3.40
C ARG A 337 13.59 -31.21 -4.44
N GLU A 338 13.05 -31.92 -5.42
CA GLU A 338 13.80 -32.64 -6.46
C GLU A 338 14.04 -31.81 -7.74
N ARG A 339 13.61 -30.54 -7.79
CA ARG A 339 13.76 -29.70 -8.97
C ARG A 339 15.22 -29.40 -9.30
N ILE A 340 15.47 -29.00 -10.55
CA ILE A 340 16.73 -28.35 -10.90
C ILE A 340 16.74 -26.95 -10.25
N GLN A 341 17.81 -26.63 -9.52
CA GLN A 341 17.93 -25.32 -8.88
C GLN A 341 18.16 -24.21 -9.94
N PRO A 342 17.57 -23.02 -9.75
CA PRO A 342 17.82 -21.90 -10.65
C PRO A 342 19.28 -21.43 -10.54
N MET A 343 19.91 -21.13 -11.68
CA MET A 343 21.29 -20.62 -11.75
C MET A 343 21.42 -19.16 -11.30
N VAL A 344 20.34 -18.39 -11.42
CA VAL A 344 20.29 -16.97 -11.08
C VAL A 344 19.49 -16.81 -9.80
N ASN A 345 20.04 -16.08 -8.83
CA ASN A 345 19.34 -15.68 -7.61
C ASN A 345 19.22 -14.16 -7.59
N LYS A 346 17.99 -13.63 -7.67
CA LYS A 346 17.70 -12.19 -7.58
C LYS A 346 17.35 -11.82 -6.14
N LYS A 347 17.47 -10.54 -5.80
CA LYS A 347 16.98 -10.03 -4.51
C LYS A 347 15.46 -9.81 -4.60
N GLU A 348 14.76 -9.90 -3.46
CA GLU A 348 13.32 -9.61 -3.39
C GLU A 348 12.99 -8.22 -3.95
N ARG A 349 13.86 -7.23 -3.71
CA ARG A 349 13.71 -5.88 -4.26
C ARG A 349 13.67 -5.86 -5.79
N ASP A 350 14.47 -6.69 -6.46
CA ASP A 350 14.54 -6.72 -7.93
C ASP A 350 13.24 -7.32 -8.50
N LEU A 351 12.64 -8.27 -7.78
CA LEU A 351 11.30 -8.78 -8.07
C LEU A 351 10.24 -7.71 -7.83
N GLU A 352 10.33 -6.97 -6.72
CA GLU A 352 9.35 -5.94 -6.38
C GLU A 352 9.32 -4.79 -7.40
N THR A 353 10.49 -4.38 -7.92
CA THR A 353 10.62 -3.30 -8.91
C THR A 353 10.36 -3.75 -10.34
N GLY A 354 10.29 -5.06 -10.61
CA GLY A 354 10.18 -5.58 -11.97
C GLY A 354 11.49 -5.45 -12.76
N ASP A 355 12.64 -5.69 -12.11
CA ASP A 355 13.98 -5.65 -12.70
C ASP A 355 14.55 -7.08 -12.90
N THR A 356 13.70 -8.02 -13.33
CA THR A 356 14.12 -9.40 -13.52
C THR A 356 14.84 -9.62 -14.85
N GLY A 357 14.50 -8.80 -15.86
CA GLY A 357 14.92 -8.94 -17.24
C GLY A 357 13.91 -9.71 -18.10
N ASP A 358 12.81 -10.18 -17.52
CA ASP A 358 11.73 -10.86 -18.22
C ASP A 358 10.60 -9.87 -18.57
N SER A 359 10.46 -9.55 -19.85
CA SER A 359 9.53 -8.52 -20.31
C SER A 359 8.08 -8.71 -19.86
N LEU A 360 7.55 -9.95 -19.84
CA LEU A 360 6.17 -10.18 -19.43
C LEU A 360 6.03 -10.12 -17.90
N TRP A 361 6.97 -10.72 -17.18
CA TRP A 361 6.93 -10.73 -15.72
C TRP A 361 7.10 -9.32 -15.14
N ASP A 362 8.09 -8.58 -15.65
CA ASP A 362 8.37 -7.18 -15.26
C ASP A 362 7.16 -6.28 -15.58
N SER A 363 6.53 -6.46 -16.75
CA SER A 363 5.30 -5.73 -17.10
C SER A 363 4.14 -6.07 -16.16
N ALA A 364 3.98 -7.33 -15.77
CA ALA A 364 2.94 -7.75 -14.84
C ALA A 364 3.16 -7.13 -13.45
N GLN A 365 4.39 -7.17 -12.94
CA GLN A 365 4.75 -6.57 -11.67
C GLN A 365 4.51 -5.05 -11.69
N MET A 366 4.98 -4.35 -12.73
CA MET A 366 4.73 -2.93 -12.92
C MET A 366 3.23 -2.60 -12.89
N GLY A 367 2.41 -3.38 -13.63
CA GLY A 367 0.97 -3.19 -13.65
C GLY A 367 0.29 -3.40 -12.30
N LEU A 368 0.75 -4.39 -11.53
CA LEU A 368 0.26 -4.63 -10.17
C LEU A 368 0.62 -3.48 -9.22
N VAL A 369 1.88 -3.00 -9.29
CA VAL A 369 2.35 -1.87 -8.49
C VAL A 369 1.57 -0.60 -8.85
N ARG A 370 1.27 -0.35 -10.13
CA ARG A 370 0.56 0.87 -10.57
C ARG A 370 -0.95 0.81 -10.33
N HIS A 371 -1.60 -0.27 -10.74
CA HIS A 371 -3.07 -0.33 -10.86
C HIS A 371 -3.73 -1.16 -9.76
N GLY A 372 -2.95 -1.83 -8.90
CA GLY A 372 -3.46 -2.63 -7.80
C GLY A 372 -4.30 -3.85 -8.22
N VAL A 373 -4.28 -4.20 -9.51
CA VAL A 373 -4.97 -5.35 -10.08
C VAL A 373 -4.07 -6.04 -11.11
N MET A 374 -4.14 -7.37 -11.16
CA MET A 374 -3.42 -8.16 -12.17
C MET A 374 -4.38 -9.14 -12.84
N HIS A 375 -4.36 -9.17 -14.17
CA HIS A 375 -5.20 -10.10 -14.94
C HIS A 375 -4.86 -11.56 -14.59
N ASN A 376 -5.86 -12.37 -14.24
CA ASN A 376 -5.67 -13.72 -13.71
C ASN A 376 -4.81 -14.63 -14.61
N ASN A 377 -4.98 -14.54 -15.94
CA ASN A 377 -4.17 -15.34 -16.85
C ASN A 377 -2.66 -15.04 -16.71
N VAL A 378 -2.31 -13.78 -16.48
CA VAL A 378 -0.92 -13.35 -16.23
C VAL A 378 -0.51 -13.61 -14.78
N ARG A 379 -1.40 -13.45 -13.80
CA ARG A 379 -1.13 -13.78 -12.37
C ARG A 379 -0.62 -15.21 -12.19
N MET A 380 -1.17 -16.15 -12.94
CA MET A 380 -0.68 -17.55 -12.96
C MET A 380 0.76 -17.70 -13.50
N THR A 381 1.14 -16.92 -14.51
CA THR A 381 2.51 -16.91 -15.05
C THR A 381 3.45 -16.15 -14.12
N TRP A 382 3.02 -15.00 -13.61
CA TRP A 382 3.74 -14.16 -12.66
C TRP A 382 4.07 -14.92 -11.37
N GLY A 383 3.07 -15.57 -10.75
CA GLY A 383 3.26 -16.29 -9.48
C GLY A 383 4.15 -17.53 -9.63
N LYS A 384 4.14 -18.18 -10.79
CA LYS A 384 5.10 -19.27 -11.11
C LYS A 384 6.51 -18.76 -11.39
N GLY A 385 6.62 -17.53 -11.90
CA GLY A 385 7.87 -16.93 -12.34
C GLY A 385 8.87 -16.69 -11.21
N VAL A 386 8.42 -16.38 -9.99
CA VAL A 386 9.30 -16.08 -8.85
C VAL A 386 10.28 -17.23 -8.56
N ALA A 387 9.84 -18.47 -8.73
CA ALA A 387 10.67 -19.66 -8.53
C ALA A 387 11.87 -19.76 -9.51
N ARG A 388 11.91 -18.95 -10.58
CA ARG A 388 13.06 -18.83 -11.50
C ARG A 388 14.25 -18.11 -10.89
N TRP A 389 13.99 -17.23 -9.93
CA TRP A 389 14.99 -16.29 -9.40
C TRP A 389 15.20 -16.42 -7.89
N ILE A 390 14.44 -17.29 -7.22
CA ILE A 390 14.57 -17.58 -5.80
C ILE A 390 14.82 -19.07 -5.63
N GLN A 391 15.96 -19.41 -5.05
CA GLN A 391 16.44 -20.80 -4.92
C GLN A 391 15.57 -21.64 -3.98
N ASP A 392 15.19 -21.10 -2.82
CA ASP A 392 14.29 -21.80 -1.89
C ASP A 392 12.82 -21.66 -2.34
N PRO A 393 12.12 -22.75 -2.70
CA PRO A 393 10.74 -22.69 -3.17
C PRO A 393 9.75 -22.10 -2.14
N ASN A 394 9.98 -22.35 -0.85
CA ASN A 394 9.14 -21.79 0.21
C ASN A 394 9.30 -20.27 0.27
N SER A 395 10.53 -19.77 0.26
CA SER A 395 10.84 -18.34 0.15
C SER A 395 10.25 -17.73 -1.12
N ALA A 396 10.33 -18.42 -2.27
CA ALA A 396 9.71 -17.96 -3.51
C ALA A 396 8.19 -17.78 -3.36
N MET A 397 7.52 -18.75 -2.71
CA MET A 397 6.09 -18.70 -2.46
C MET A 397 5.72 -17.56 -1.50
N ASN A 398 6.49 -17.38 -0.43
CA ASN A 398 6.28 -16.31 0.55
C ASN A 398 6.48 -14.92 -0.07
N ILE A 399 7.50 -14.73 -0.90
CA ILE A 399 7.71 -13.50 -1.66
C ILE A 399 6.53 -13.25 -2.61
N THR A 400 6.07 -14.28 -3.33
CA THR A 400 4.91 -14.19 -4.21
C THR A 400 3.66 -13.74 -3.44
N GLN A 401 3.38 -14.35 -2.29
CA GLN A 401 2.25 -13.96 -1.43
C GLN A 401 2.41 -12.54 -0.88
N CYS A 402 3.62 -12.16 -0.47
CA CYS A 402 3.93 -10.84 0.06
C CYS A 402 3.69 -9.73 -0.97
N LEU A 403 4.20 -9.90 -2.20
CA LEU A 403 3.96 -8.96 -3.31
C LEU A 403 2.47 -8.86 -3.66
N ASN A 404 1.79 -10.01 -3.68
CA ASN A 404 0.36 -10.08 -3.92
C ASN A 404 -0.43 -9.29 -2.88
N ASP A 405 -0.18 -9.55 -1.59
CA ASP A 405 -0.90 -8.96 -0.47
C ASP A 405 -0.59 -7.48 -0.26
N ARG A 406 0.61 -7.05 -0.65
CA ARG A 406 1.05 -5.66 -0.58
C ARG A 406 0.37 -4.78 -1.62
N TYR A 407 0.24 -5.26 -2.86
CA TYR A 407 -0.17 -4.40 -3.98
C TYR A 407 -1.59 -4.69 -4.50
N ALA A 408 -2.05 -5.94 -4.47
CA ALA A 408 -3.34 -6.29 -5.05
C ALA A 408 -4.49 -5.83 -4.15
N LEU A 409 -5.44 -5.08 -4.70
CA LEU A 409 -6.69 -4.75 -4.00
C LEU A 409 -7.53 -5.99 -3.66
N ASP A 410 -7.28 -7.12 -4.32
CA ASP A 410 -7.89 -8.42 -4.03
C ASP A 410 -6.92 -9.42 -3.35
N GLY A 411 -5.82 -8.91 -2.75
CA GLY A 411 -4.88 -9.69 -1.95
C GLY A 411 -5.34 -9.91 -0.50
N ARG A 412 -4.64 -10.76 0.26
CA ARG A 412 -5.01 -11.20 1.62
C ARG A 412 -6.39 -11.86 1.70
N ASP A 413 -6.78 -12.45 0.59
CA ASP A 413 -8.05 -13.13 0.41
C ASP A 413 -7.84 -14.64 0.23
N PRO A 414 -8.76 -15.52 0.68
CA PRO A 414 -8.70 -16.96 0.40
C PRO A 414 -8.43 -17.28 -1.06
N ASN A 415 -9.02 -16.53 -2.01
CA ASN A 415 -8.77 -16.70 -3.44
C ASN A 415 -7.32 -16.42 -3.83
N SER A 416 -6.74 -15.38 -3.26
CA SER A 416 -5.37 -15.00 -3.55
C SER A 416 -4.36 -15.98 -2.94
N ILE A 417 -4.63 -16.48 -1.72
CA ILE A 417 -3.82 -17.51 -1.06
C ILE A 417 -3.85 -18.80 -1.88
N ALA A 418 -5.05 -19.30 -2.20
CA ALA A 418 -5.22 -20.48 -3.03
C ALA A 418 -4.60 -20.30 -4.44
N GLY A 419 -4.69 -19.10 -5.01
CA GLY A 419 -4.11 -18.77 -6.32
C GLY A 419 -2.58 -18.80 -6.33
N VAL A 420 -1.94 -18.26 -5.28
CA VAL A 420 -0.48 -18.37 -5.09
C VAL A 420 -0.12 -19.83 -4.84
N MET A 421 -0.78 -20.52 -3.91
CA MET A 421 -0.55 -21.94 -3.63
C MET A 421 -0.72 -22.83 -4.88
N TRP A 422 -1.67 -22.51 -5.77
CA TRP A 422 -1.85 -23.20 -7.05
C TRP A 422 -0.63 -23.05 -7.97
N CYS A 423 0.04 -21.89 -7.94
CA CYS A 423 1.29 -21.70 -8.66
C CYS A 423 2.36 -22.71 -8.20
N TYR A 424 2.28 -23.17 -6.96
CA TYR A 424 3.17 -24.14 -6.32
C TYR A 424 2.59 -25.57 -6.23
N GLY A 425 1.41 -25.84 -6.76
CA GLY A 425 0.87 -27.20 -6.95
C GLY A 425 -0.45 -27.51 -6.24
N LEU A 426 -1.00 -26.59 -5.43
CA LEU A 426 -2.32 -26.78 -4.83
C LEU A 426 -3.39 -26.93 -5.91
N PHE A 427 -4.36 -27.82 -5.70
CA PHE A 427 -5.49 -28.11 -6.59
C PHE A 427 -5.17 -28.64 -8.00
N ASP A 428 -3.92 -28.96 -8.28
CA ASP A 428 -3.49 -29.52 -9.56
C ASP A 428 -2.98 -30.96 -9.42
N ARG A 429 -2.47 -31.50 -10.52
CA ARG A 429 -1.83 -32.82 -10.59
C ARG A 429 -0.35 -32.68 -10.98
N PRO A 430 0.48 -33.72 -10.78
CA PRO A 430 1.82 -33.75 -11.36
C PRO A 430 1.78 -33.79 -12.90
N PHE A 431 2.81 -33.20 -13.52
CA PHE A 431 3.04 -33.16 -14.96
C PHE A 431 4.40 -33.79 -15.29
N ASP A 432 4.38 -34.80 -16.17
CA ASP A 432 5.57 -35.47 -16.69
C ASP A 432 5.77 -35.13 -18.19
N PRO A 433 7.03 -35.04 -18.66
CA PRO A 433 8.26 -35.10 -17.86
C PRO A 433 8.43 -33.86 -16.96
N PRO A 434 9.19 -33.95 -15.85
CA PRO A 434 9.51 -32.80 -15.01
C PRO A 434 10.11 -31.64 -15.83
N SER A 435 9.65 -30.43 -15.55
CA SER A 435 10.24 -29.17 -16.04
C SER A 435 11.49 -28.80 -15.28
N ASP A 436 12.30 -27.92 -15.87
CA ASP A 436 13.61 -27.53 -15.34
C ASP A 436 13.51 -27.03 -13.89
N TYR A 437 13.23 -25.74 -13.70
CA TYR A 437 13.22 -25.12 -12.38
C TYR A 437 11.90 -25.28 -11.62
N MET A 438 10.93 -26.05 -12.11
CA MET A 438 9.66 -26.29 -11.40
C MET A 438 9.34 -27.77 -11.15
N GLY A 439 10.21 -28.70 -11.55
CA GLY A 439 9.91 -30.13 -11.45
C GLY A 439 8.58 -30.48 -12.15
N ARG A 440 7.73 -31.30 -11.53
CA ARG A 440 6.42 -31.75 -12.04
C ARG A 440 5.28 -30.75 -11.85
N ILE A 441 5.56 -29.51 -11.47
CA ILE A 441 4.55 -28.45 -11.42
C ILE A 441 4.15 -28.06 -12.85
N ARG A 442 2.86 -27.70 -13.05
CA ARG A 442 2.38 -27.25 -14.36
C ARG A 442 3.25 -26.11 -14.90
N ARG A 443 3.89 -26.36 -16.04
CA ARG A 443 4.72 -25.41 -16.78
C ARG A 443 3.89 -24.23 -17.29
N ARG A 444 4.41 -23.02 -17.12
CA ARG A 444 3.94 -21.80 -17.78
C ARG A 444 5.13 -20.90 -18.10
N SER A 445 5.70 -21.05 -19.30
CA SER A 445 6.78 -20.16 -19.74
C SER A 445 6.25 -18.73 -19.93
N THR A 446 7.05 -17.74 -19.56
CA THR A 446 6.74 -16.33 -19.81
C THR A 446 6.86 -16.03 -21.31
N GLU A 447 7.86 -16.61 -21.98
CA GLU A 447 8.13 -16.45 -23.40
C GLU A 447 6.97 -17.01 -24.24
N GLY A 448 6.48 -18.21 -23.89
CA GLY A 448 5.33 -18.83 -24.56
C GLY A 448 3.98 -18.20 -24.19
N HIS A 449 3.90 -17.43 -23.11
CA HIS A 449 2.71 -16.62 -22.82
C HIS A 449 2.76 -15.30 -23.58
N ALA A 450 3.92 -14.62 -23.60
CA ALA A 450 4.14 -13.39 -24.34
C ALA A 450 3.89 -13.57 -25.84
N SER A 451 4.28 -14.70 -26.44
CA SER A 451 4.05 -14.97 -27.86
C SER A 451 2.57 -15.10 -28.27
N ARG A 452 1.66 -15.29 -27.30
CA ARG A 452 0.21 -15.41 -27.52
C ARG A 452 -0.56 -14.17 -27.07
N LEU A 453 0.15 -13.15 -26.57
CA LEU A 453 -0.42 -11.92 -26.03
C LEU A 453 -0.02 -10.76 -26.95
N ASP A 454 -0.93 -9.82 -27.17
CA ASP A 454 -0.53 -8.52 -27.72
C ASP A 454 0.29 -7.77 -26.66
N MET A 455 1.60 -7.99 -26.70
CA MET A 455 2.53 -7.42 -25.72
C MET A 455 2.60 -5.89 -25.80
N LYS A 456 2.36 -5.30 -26.98
CA LYS A 456 2.34 -3.84 -27.11
C LYS A 456 1.14 -3.30 -26.34
N ARG A 457 -0.07 -3.79 -26.66
CA ARG A 457 -1.30 -3.37 -25.97
C ARG A 457 -1.25 -3.66 -24.47
N TYR A 458 -0.69 -4.81 -24.07
CA TYR A 458 -0.52 -5.15 -22.66
C TYR A 458 0.40 -4.17 -21.93
N ARG A 459 1.56 -3.82 -22.51
CA ARG A 459 2.49 -2.85 -21.93
C ARG A 459 1.91 -1.44 -21.89
N ASP A 460 1.18 -1.04 -22.93
CA ASP A 460 0.51 0.27 -22.99
C ASP A 460 -0.50 0.41 -21.83
N TRP A 461 -1.23 -0.67 -21.52
CA TRP A 461 -2.14 -0.73 -20.38
C TRP A 461 -1.42 -0.72 -19.02
N VAL A 462 -0.52 -1.68 -18.76
CA VAL A 462 0.15 -1.82 -17.45
C VAL A 462 1.16 -0.70 -17.16
N GLY A 463 1.63 -0.04 -18.22
CA GLY A 463 2.54 1.09 -18.19
C GLY A 463 1.82 2.44 -18.27
N ALA A 464 0.49 2.47 -18.20
CA ALA A 464 -0.24 3.72 -18.13
C ALA A 464 0.05 4.44 -16.79
N PRO A 465 -0.01 5.78 -16.75
CA PRO A 465 0.15 6.54 -15.52
C PRO A 465 -1.00 6.24 -14.53
N THR A 466 -0.67 6.20 -13.24
CA THR A 466 -1.60 5.85 -12.15
C THR A 466 -2.73 6.83 -11.92
N ASN A 467 -2.63 8.07 -12.42
CA ASN A 467 -3.68 9.10 -12.34
C ASN A 467 -4.44 9.30 -13.67
N GLY A 468 -4.38 8.33 -14.59
CA GLY A 468 -5.01 8.40 -15.92
C GLY A 468 -4.32 9.33 -16.93
N ARG A 469 -3.62 10.37 -16.45
CA ARG A 469 -2.79 11.30 -17.22
C ARG A 469 -1.35 11.35 -16.71
N ILE A 470 -0.41 11.64 -17.61
CA ILE A 470 0.98 11.88 -17.24
C ILE A 470 1.05 13.26 -16.59
N MET A 471 1.54 13.33 -15.35
CA MET A 471 1.92 14.59 -14.73
C MET A 471 3.35 14.94 -15.13
N ASP A 472 3.58 16.21 -15.47
CA ASP A 472 4.92 16.78 -15.64
C ASP A 472 5.33 17.46 -14.34
N ILE A 473 6.32 16.90 -13.65
CA ILE A 473 6.67 17.27 -12.27
C ILE A 473 8.12 17.75 -12.21
N GLY A 474 8.31 19.00 -11.80
CA GLY A 474 9.62 19.56 -11.48
C GLY A 474 9.97 19.31 -10.02
N ILE A 475 11.17 18.81 -9.72
CA ILE A 475 11.67 18.63 -8.35
C ILE A 475 12.85 19.55 -8.13
N VAL A 476 12.76 20.44 -7.15
CA VAL A 476 13.85 21.35 -6.76
C VAL A 476 14.61 20.76 -5.58
N GLY A 477 15.84 20.30 -5.83
CA GLY A 477 16.73 19.65 -4.88
C GLY A 477 16.86 18.15 -5.14
N SER A 478 18.08 17.68 -5.43
CA SER A 478 18.40 16.26 -5.66
C SER A 478 18.93 15.59 -4.39
N GLY A 479 18.44 15.99 -3.21
CA GLY A 479 18.71 15.29 -1.95
C GLY A 479 17.96 13.95 -1.87
N ILE A 480 18.05 13.26 -0.72
CA ILE A 480 17.38 11.96 -0.49
C ILE A 480 15.88 12.04 -0.79
N SER A 481 15.20 13.05 -0.25
CA SER A 481 13.75 13.24 -0.41
C SER A 481 13.38 13.49 -1.87
N GLY A 482 14.13 14.37 -2.56
CA GLY A 482 13.90 14.69 -3.98
C GLY A 482 14.10 13.48 -4.90
N MET A 483 15.20 12.74 -4.74
CA MET A 483 15.45 11.54 -5.55
C MET A 483 14.46 10.42 -5.25
N PHE A 484 14.08 10.22 -3.99
CA PHE A 484 13.11 9.19 -3.63
C PHE A 484 11.72 9.50 -4.18
N ALA A 485 11.27 10.76 -4.06
CA ALA A 485 10.03 11.22 -4.70
C ALA A 485 10.09 11.03 -6.23
N GLY A 486 11.21 11.42 -6.86
CA GLY A 486 11.43 11.22 -8.29
C GLY A 486 11.35 9.76 -8.72
N GLN A 487 11.98 8.86 -7.96
CA GLN A 487 11.99 7.42 -8.25
C GLN A 487 10.57 6.85 -8.23
N ILE A 488 9.80 7.19 -7.19
CA ILE A 488 8.43 6.72 -7.04
C ILE A 488 7.57 7.28 -8.18
N LEU A 489 7.66 8.58 -8.49
CA LEU A 489 6.89 9.22 -9.56
C LEU A 489 7.19 8.63 -10.94
N SER A 490 8.46 8.41 -11.29
CA SER A 490 8.85 7.76 -12.54
C SER A 490 8.29 6.33 -12.62
N ARG A 491 8.36 5.57 -11.51
CA ARG A 491 7.77 4.23 -11.42
C ARG A 491 6.25 4.22 -11.57
N LEU A 492 5.56 5.32 -11.23
CA LEU A 492 4.12 5.49 -11.41
C LEU A 492 3.73 5.95 -12.83
N GLY A 493 4.72 6.19 -13.70
CA GLY A 493 4.50 6.56 -15.10
C GLY A 493 4.38 8.07 -15.34
N HIS A 494 4.92 8.89 -14.44
CA HIS A 494 4.95 10.35 -14.58
C HIS A 494 6.27 10.84 -15.14
N LYS A 495 6.25 12.04 -15.73
CA LYS A 495 7.46 12.72 -16.21
C LYS A 495 8.04 13.52 -15.05
N VAL A 496 9.31 13.29 -14.75
CA VAL A 496 10.02 13.92 -13.64
C VAL A 496 11.24 14.66 -14.18
N THR A 497 11.46 15.88 -13.72
CA THR A 497 12.68 16.65 -14.00
C THR A 497 13.24 17.18 -12.69
N ILE A 498 14.48 16.84 -12.36
CA ILE A 498 15.11 17.22 -11.09
C ILE A 498 16.14 18.33 -11.34
N TYR A 499 16.15 19.35 -10.50
CA TYR A 499 17.07 20.49 -10.56
C TYR A 499 17.89 20.57 -9.27
N ASP A 500 19.21 20.69 -9.39
CA ASP A 500 20.08 20.90 -8.22
C ASP A 500 21.17 21.93 -8.53
N LYS A 501 21.44 22.80 -7.55
CA LYS A 501 22.46 23.85 -7.66
C LYS A 501 23.90 23.29 -7.57
N GLY A 502 24.06 22.08 -7.04
CA GLY A 502 25.32 21.38 -6.96
C GLY A 502 25.70 20.75 -8.31
N TRP A 503 26.93 20.27 -8.39
CA TRP A 503 27.44 19.50 -9.54
C TRP A 503 27.33 17.98 -9.35
N ARG A 504 26.85 17.55 -8.18
CA ARG A 504 26.62 16.16 -7.77
C ARG A 504 25.58 16.11 -6.64
N PRO A 505 25.00 14.94 -6.34
CA PRO A 505 24.15 14.77 -5.17
C PRO A 505 24.85 15.24 -3.90
N SER A 506 24.14 16.01 -3.07
CA SER A 506 24.65 16.58 -1.83
C SER A 506 23.57 16.55 -0.74
N GLY A 507 23.84 17.13 0.43
CA GLY A 507 22.97 17.07 1.60
C GLY A 507 23.39 15.99 2.59
N ARG A 508 22.41 15.34 3.22
CA ARG A 508 22.66 14.35 4.29
C ARG A 508 23.54 13.17 3.88
N LEU A 509 23.61 12.82 2.59
CA LEU A 509 24.44 11.70 2.13
C LEU A 509 25.76 12.15 1.49
N ALA A 510 26.14 13.41 1.67
CA ALA A 510 27.39 13.91 1.15
C ALA A 510 28.58 13.14 1.74
N TYR A 511 29.50 12.77 0.87
CA TYR A 511 30.71 12.04 1.20
C TYR A 511 31.96 12.73 0.63
N ARG A 512 33.12 12.33 1.14
CA ARG A 512 34.45 12.72 0.66
C ARG A 512 35.31 11.50 0.45
N GLN A 513 36.41 11.70 -0.27
CA GLN A 513 37.41 10.69 -0.54
C GLN A 513 38.73 11.18 0.07
N THR A 514 39.42 10.30 0.79
CA THR A 514 40.79 10.51 1.29
C THR A 514 41.80 10.32 0.15
N GLU A 515 43.05 10.72 0.35
CA GLU A 515 44.11 10.64 -0.67
C GLU A 515 44.37 9.22 -1.18
N ASP A 516 44.17 8.21 -0.32
CA ASP A 516 44.32 6.78 -0.64
C ASP A 516 43.11 6.17 -1.35
N GLY A 517 42.06 6.97 -1.58
CA GLY A 517 40.85 6.55 -2.27
C GLY A 517 39.72 6.02 -1.38
N SER A 518 39.92 5.93 -0.06
CA SER A 518 38.85 5.56 0.89
C SER A 518 37.77 6.63 0.94
N MET A 519 36.50 6.25 1.11
CA MET A 519 35.39 7.22 1.16
C MET A 519 34.78 7.28 2.56
N PHE A 520 34.36 8.47 2.99
CA PHE A 520 33.66 8.68 4.26
C PHE A 520 32.53 9.72 4.13
N SER A 521 31.44 9.55 4.90
CA SER A 521 30.31 10.48 4.91
C SER A 521 30.65 11.74 5.71
N ILE A 522 30.43 12.93 5.16
CA ILE A 522 30.53 14.21 5.89
C ILE A 522 29.16 14.79 6.30
N GLY A 523 28.08 14.15 5.85
CA GLY A 523 26.71 14.43 6.25
C GLY A 523 26.27 13.55 7.43
N SER A 524 25.19 12.81 7.25
CA SER A 524 24.72 11.76 8.15
C SER A 524 25.65 10.55 8.15
N ILE A 525 25.84 9.98 9.32
CA ILE A 525 26.70 8.81 9.55
C ILE A 525 25.93 7.49 9.59
N ASN A 526 24.64 7.54 9.98
CA ASN A 526 23.74 6.40 10.12
C ASN A 526 22.35 6.77 9.57
N MET A 527 21.56 5.75 9.22
CA MET A 527 20.12 5.91 8.95
C MET A 527 19.38 6.09 10.27
N ASP A 528 18.77 7.26 10.46
CA ASP A 528 18.00 7.61 11.66
C ASP A 528 16.52 7.81 11.33
N GLY A 529 15.67 7.61 12.35
CA GLY A 529 14.22 7.87 12.24
C GLY A 529 13.45 6.95 11.29
N SER A 530 13.96 5.76 10.98
CA SER A 530 13.29 4.78 10.11
C SER A 530 11.90 4.40 10.63
N ARG A 531 10.92 4.34 9.73
CA ARG A 531 9.56 3.87 10.03
C ARG A 531 9.40 2.39 9.69
N ASN A 532 8.43 1.73 10.33
CA ASN A 532 8.17 0.30 10.13
C ASN A 532 7.97 -0.07 8.65
N TRP A 533 7.29 0.76 7.86
CA TRP A 533 7.07 0.51 6.44
C TRP A 533 8.36 0.53 5.61
N MET A 534 9.42 1.22 6.08
CA MET A 534 10.70 1.30 5.38
C MET A 534 11.51 0.01 5.49
N ASN A 535 11.22 -0.86 6.48
CA ASN A 535 11.96 -2.10 6.70
C ASN A 535 11.97 -3.02 5.47
N ARG A 536 10.97 -2.90 4.59
CA ARG A 536 10.85 -3.72 3.37
C ARG A 536 11.93 -3.45 2.33
N PHE A 537 12.51 -2.24 2.30
CA PHE A 537 13.51 -1.90 1.28
C PHE A 537 14.88 -2.53 1.54
N GLN A 538 15.11 -3.04 2.77
CA GLN A 538 16.34 -3.72 3.18
C GLN A 538 17.60 -3.00 2.67
N TRP A 539 17.62 -1.67 2.79
CA TRP A 539 18.74 -0.88 2.30
C TRP A 539 20.03 -1.38 2.98
N ASP A 540 21.02 -1.77 2.16
CA ASP A 540 22.35 -2.14 2.64
C ASP A 540 23.11 -0.84 2.89
N LEU A 541 23.07 -0.39 4.13
CA LEU A 541 23.56 0.92 4.53
C LEU A 541 25.06 0.92 4.87
N GLY A 542 25.73 -0.22 4.75
CA GLY A 542 27.11 -0.39 5.20
C GLY A 542 27.29 -0.17 6.70
N ASN A 543 28.41 -0.65 7.26
CA ASN A 543 28.84 -0.17 8.58
C ASN A 543 29.24 1.31 8.47
N SER A 544 29.28 2.02 9.60
CA SER A 544 29.65 3.45 9.74
C SER A 544 30.94 3.91 9.02
N ALA A 545 31.75 2.97 8.53
CA ALA A 545 32.97 3.17 7.76
C ALA A 545 32.77 3.25 6.23
N LYS A 546 31.58 2.97 5.66
CA LYS A 546 31.31 3.10 4.22
C LYS A 546 30.19 4.12 3.95
N PRO A 547 30.36 5.09 3.03
CA PRO A 547 29.34 6.09 2.76
C PRO A 547 28.11 5.47 2.09
N PHE A 548 26.96 6.15 2.22
CA PHE A 548 25.67 5.84 1.58
C PHE A 548 25.69 6.00 0.03
N LYS A 549 26.85 5.88 -0.61
CA LYS A 549 27.01 6.04 -2.06
C LYS A 549 26.15 5.03 -2.82
N ASN A 550 26.19 3.75 -2.44
CA ASN A 550 25.38 2.71 -3.09
C ASN A 550 23.88 3.03 -2.99
N PHE A 551 23.44 3.57 -1.86
CA PHE A 551 22.05 3.98 -1.65
C PHE A 551 21.65 5.16 -2.55
N LEU A 552 22.52 6.16 -2.72
CA LEU A 552 22.29 7.25 -3.68
C LEU A 552 22.28 6.78 -5.13
N ASP A 553 23.26 5.94 -5.51
CA ASP A 553 23.33 5.37 -6.85
C ASP A 553 22.03 4.60 -7.17
N GLU A 554 21.51 3.83 -6.20
CA GLU A 554 20.23 3.13 -6.31
C GLU A 554 19.02 4.07 -6.43
N LEU A 555 18.98 5.16 -5.66
CA LEU A 555 17.91 6.15 -5.78
C LEU A 555 17.96 6.88 -7.12
N SER A 556 19.15 7.27 -7.56
CA SER A 556 19.40 8.00 -8.81
C SER A 556 19.29 7.15 -10.08
N LYS A 557 19.21 5.82 -9.94
CA LYS A 557 19.07 4.90 -11.08
C LYS A 557 17.90 5.33 -11.96
N ASP A 558 18.17 5.49 -13.25
CA ASP A 558 17.22 5.91 -14.28
C ASP A 558 16.61 7.31 -14.07
N GLN A 559 17.29 8.20 -13.33
CA GLN A 559 16.90 9.60 -13.15
C GLN A 559 17.93 10.56 -13.74
N GLU A 560 17.47 11.51 -14.54
CA GLU A 560 18.29 12.62 -15.03
C GLU A 560 18.14 13.83 -14.09
N VAL A 561 19.27 14.33 -13.60
CA VAL A 561 19.35 15.50 -12.72
C VAL A 561 20.05 16.63 -13.45
N ASN A 562 19.38 17.78 -13.54
CA ASN A 562 19.95 19.02 -14.06
C ASN A 562 20.79 19.68 -12.96
N TYR A 563 22.07 19.29 -12.91
CA TYR A 563 23.06 19.92 -12.04
C TYR A 563 23.39 21.34 -12.48
N ASN A 564 24.10 22.08 -11.63
CA ASN A 564 24.44 23.49 -11.80
C ASN A 564 23.22 24.40 -12.06
N THR A 565 22.01 23.93 -11.73
CA THR A 565 20.76 24.66 -11.91
C THR A 565 20.25 25.15 -10.56
N ARG A 566 20.41 26.43 -10.30
CA ARG A 566 19.88 27.08 -9.10
C ARG A 566 18.53 27.71 -9.41
N ILE A 567 17.47 27.14 -8.85
CA ILE A 567 16.15 27.77 -8.82
C ILE A 567 16.13 28.83 -7.70
N VAL A 568 15.65 30.03 -8.02
CA VAL A 568 15.56 31.17 -7.09
C VAL A 568 14.15 31.67 -6.87
N GLY A 569 13.18 31.19 -7.65
CA GLY A 569 11.77 31.47 -7.42
C GLY A 569 10.84 30.46 -8.07
N VAL A 570 9.64 30.39 -7.51
CA VAL A 570 8.54 29.56 -7.98
C VAL A 570 7.27 30.39 -7.97
N LYS A 571 6.42 30.22 -8.99
CA LYS A 571 5.11 30.88 -9.05
C LYS A 571 4.10 29.97 -9.71
N GLU A 572 2.96 29.79 -9.06
CA GLU A 572 1.81 29.13 -9.67
C GLU A 572 1.04 30.10 -10.56
N ASP A 573 0.60 29.61 -11.72
CA ASP A 573 -0.31 30.30 -12.63
C ASP A 573 -1.39 29.34 -13.16
N ALA A 574 -2.21 29.81 -14.11
CA ALA A 574 -3.29 29.00 -14.68
C ALA A 574 -2.76 27.77 -15.46
N GLN A 575 -1.55 27.86 -16.02
CA GLN A 575 -0.95 26.85 -16.88
C GLN A 575 -0.14 25.81 -16.10
N GLY A 576 0.28 26.10 -14.87
CA GLY A 576 1.16 25.22 -14.12
C GLY A 576 1.90 25.94 -13.00
N VAL A 577 3.17 25.57 -12.87
CA VAL A 577 4.10 26.16 -11.91
C VAL A 577 5.37 26.55 -12.66
N LEU A 578 5.61 27.85 -12.73
CA LEU A 578 6.80 28.45 -13.31
C LEU A 578 7.95 28.42 -12.28
N LEU A 579 9.10 27.92 -12.71
CA LEU A 579 10.37 27.97 -12.01
C LEU A 579 11.31 28.91 -12.77
N TRP A 580 12.05 29.78 -12.06
CA TRP A 580 13.12 30.58 -12.66
C TRP A 580 14.38 30.59 -11.81
N GLY A 581 15.51 30.81 -12.48
CA GLY A 581 16.81 30.84 -11.85
C GLY A 581 17.94 30.85 -12.86
N SER A 582 19.05 30.21 -12.52
CA SER A 582 20.25 30.16 -13.35
C SER A 582 20.76 28.74 -13.53
N SER A 583 21.05 28.32 -14.76
CA SER A 583 21.78 27.09 -15.09
C SER A 583 23.10 27.44 -15.75
N ASP A 584 24.22 26.93 -15.23
CA ASP A 584 25.58 27.25 -15.74
C ASP A 584 25.80 28.77 -15.93
N SER A 585 25.28 29.57 -15.00
CA SER A 585 25.30 31.04 -15.00
C SER A 585 24.47 31.74 -16.09
N GLN A 586 23.60 31.02 -16.79
CA GLN A 586 22.61 31.58 -17.74
C GLN A 586 21.21 31.56 -17.12
N GLU A 587 20.41 32.59 -17.37
CA GLU A 587 19.02 32.63 -16.91
C GLU A 587 18.20 31.55 -17.60
N VAL A 588 17.40 30.83 -16.81
CA VAL A 588 16.54 29.74 -17.28
C VAL A 588 15.16 29.82 -16.65
N GLN A 589 14.17 29.35 -17.40
CA GLN A 589 12.79 29.20 -16.94
C GLN A 589 12.28 27.81 -17.33
N PHE A 590 11.51 27.20 -16.42
CA PHE A 590 10.88 25.91 -16.63
C PHE A 590 9.43 25.98 -16.19
N ASN A 591 8.55 25.30 -16.91
CA ASN A 591 7.15 25.19 -16.51
C ASN A 591 6.80 23.71 -16.35
N HIS A 592 6.17 23.38 -15.23
CA HIS A 592 5.70 22.04 -14.94
C HIS A 592 4.24 22.08 -14.56
N SER A 593 3.54 20.97 -14.75
CA SER A 593 2.17 20.86 -14.25
C SER A 593 2.16 21.06 -12.73
N ARG A 594 3.21 20.60 -12.02
CA ARG A 594 3.35 20.53 -10.56
C ARG A 594 4.81 20.61 -10.14
N VAL A 595 5.06 21.07 -8.91
CA VAL A 595 6.43 21.16 -8.37
C VAL A 595 6.53 20.54 -6.98
N ILE A 596 7.64 19.84 -6.73
CA ILE A 596 8.04 19.39 -5.41
C ILE A 596 9.33 20.12 -5.02
N VAL A 597 9.30 20.81 -3.89
CA VAL A 597 10.45 21.51 -3.33
C VAL A 597 11.06 20.66 -2.21
N ALA A 598 12.27 20.18 -2.43
CA ALA A 598 13.01 19.25 -1.57
C ALA A 598 14.33 19.85 -1.04
N VAL A 599 14.36 21.17 -0.87
CA VAL A 599 15.50 21.92 -0.30
C VAL A 599 15.30 22.19 1.20
N PRO A 600 16.35 22.55 1.97
CA PRO A 600 16.21 22.92 3.38
C PRO A 600 15.14 23.99 3.58
N ILE A 601 14.47 23.97 4.74
CA ILE A 601 13.27 24.78 5.00
C ILE A 601 13.50 26.28 4.79
N GLU A 602 14.65 26.81 5.17
CA GLU A 602 15.00 28.21 5.00
C GLU A 602 15.22 28.59 3.53
N GLN A 603 15.68 27.64 2.72
CA GLN A 603 15.74 27.83 1.27
C GLN A 603 14.35 27.75 0.64
N ALA A 604 13.50 26.84 1.13
CA ALA A 604 12.13 26.72 0.66
C ALA A 604 11.30 27.97 0.99
N THR A 605 11.43 28.54 2.19
CA THR A 605 10.74 29.78 2.59
C THR A 605 11.08 30.95 1.66
N ARG A 606 12.31 31.03 1.14
CA ARG A 606 12.72 32.11 0.20
C ARG A 606 12.13 31.98 -1.20
N LEU A 607 11.62 30.81 -1.56
CA LEU A 607 10.98 30.60 -2.87
C LEU A 607 9.54 31.11 -2.89
N LEU A 608 8.92 31.31 -1.71
CA LEU A 608 7.52 31.71 -1.55
C LEU A 608 7.39 33.11 -0.94
N GLU A 609 6.15 33.60 -0.93
CA GLU A 609 5.75 34.77 -0.15
C GLU A 609 5.92 34.52 1.37
N GLU A 610 6.13 35.61 2.14
CA GLU A 610 6.33 35.52 3.58
C GLU A 610 5.12 34.88 4.30
N GLY A 611 5.39 33.99 5.26
CA GLY A 611 4.38 33.41 6.15
C GLY A 611 3.84 32.02 5.77
N VAL A 612 4.19 31.48 4.60
CA VAL A 612 3.73 30.13 4.19
C VAL A 612 4.46 29.00 4.94
N LEU A 613 5.76 29.18 5.18
CA LEU A 613 6.64 28.19 5.81
C LEU A 613 7.45 28.82 6.94
N SER A 614 7.57 28.11 8.06
CA SER A 614 8.41 28.48 9.19
C SER A 614 9.18 27.27 9.70
N GLY A 615 10.47 27.47 9.98
CA GLY A 615 11.30 26.49 10.65
C GLY A 615 12.77 26.91 10.60
N GLU A 616 13.59 26.16 11.34
CA GLU A 616 14.97 26.48 11.58
C GLU A 616 15.80 25.21 11.63
N SER A 617 17.01 25.30 11.10
CA SER A 617 18.02 24.26 11.06
C SER A 617 19.26 24.70 11.80
N ALA A 618 19.72 23.83 12.69
CA ALA A 618 21.02 23.95 13.31
C ALA A 618 22.14 23.84 12.25
N PRO A 619 23.14 24.72 12.27
CA PRO A 619 24.34 24.54 11.46
C PRO A 619 25.25 23.49 12.07
N TYR A 620 26.19 22.97 11.29
CA TYR A 620 27.35 22.28 11.85
C TYR A 620 28.59 22.42 10.98
N TRP A 621 29.73 22.54 11.65
CA TRP A 621 31.04 22.44 11.03
C TRP A 621 31.58 21.01 11.11
N VAL A 622 32.20 20.57 10.02
CA VAL A 622 32.99 19.34 9.97
C VAL A 622 34.35 19.66 9.36
N ALA A 623 35.42 19.11 9.92
CA ALA A 623 36.76 19.18 9.38
C ALA A 623 37.39 17.78 9.37
N TRP A 624 38.30 17.56 8.44
CA TRP A 624 38.99 16.29 8.30
C TRP A 624 40.42 16.51 7.82
N GLY A 625 41.33 15.63 8.23
CA GLY A 625 42.74 15.70 7.86
C GLY A 625 43.57 14.65 8.57
N PRO A 626 44.91 14.70 8.39
CA PRO A 626 45.82 13.72 8.98
C PRO A 626 45.78 13.72 10.51
N GLY A 627 45.68 12.54 11.13
CA GLY A 627 45.68 12.39 12.59
C GLY A 627 45.40 10.95 13.06
N HIS A 628 45.43 10.76 14.37
CA HIS A 628 45.14 9.49 15.05
C HIS A 628 44.20 9.74 16.24
N GLU A 629 43.37 8.76 16.58
CA GLU A 629 42.51 8.83 17.77
C GLU A 629 43.41 8.78 19.03
N GLY A 630 43.46 9.89 19.77
CA GLY A 630 44.30 10.00 20.97
C GLY A 630 44.48 11.42 21.52
N SER A 631 43.55 12.35 21.27
CA SER A 631 43.60 13.69 21.88
C SER A 631 42.99 13.65 23.28
N ASP A 632 43.77 14.02 24.30
CA ASP A 632 43.40 13.88 25.73
C ASP A 632 42.35 14.89 26.22
N SER A 633 41.92 15.87 25.40
CA SER A 633 40.71 16.66 25.68
C SER A 633 40.23 17.43 24.45
N LEU A 634 39.16 16.97 23.80
CA LEU A 634 38.45 17.81 22.82
C LEU A 634 37.66 18.92 23.54
N PRO A 635 37.46 20.09 22.92
CA PRO A 635 36.53 21.09 23.44
C PRO A 635 35.12 20.50 23.63
N GLU A 636 34.36 21.05 24.59
CA GLU A 636 32.97 20.65 24.79
C GLU A 636 32.16 20.83 23.49
N GLY A 637 31.29 19.88 23.17
CA GLY A 637 30.50 19.88 21.93
C GLY A 637 31.25 19.38 20.69
N TRP A 638 32.49 18.90 20.81
CA TRP A 638 33.27 18.39 19.68
C TRP A 638 33.38 16.87 19.73
N SER A 639 33.34 16.23 18.56
CA SER A 639 33.52 14.79 18.41
C SER A 639 34.60 14.47 17.39
N ILE A 640 35.40 13.44 17.67
CA ILE A 640 36.42 12.90 16.77
C ILE A 640 36.03 11.48 16.34
N ARG A 641 36.38 11.11 15.12
CA ARG A 641 36.37 9.71 14.67
C ARG A 641 37.46 9.44 13.64
N ASN A 642 38.00 8.23 13.67
CA ASN A 642 38.86 7.71 12.62
C ASN A 642 38.02 7.35 11.38
N VAL A 643 38.39 7.90 10.22
CA VAL A 643 37.72 7.63 8.94
C VAL A 643 38.60 6.79 7.98
N GLY A 644 39.72 6.26 8.47
CA GLY A 644 40.61 5.34 7.78
C GLY A 644 42.03 5.89 7.57
N ASN A 645 43.02 4.97 7.58
CA ASN A 645 44.41 5.17 7.15
C ASN A 645 45.08 6.50 7.57
N GLY A 646 44.93 6.88 8.83
CA GLY A 646 45.57 8.08 9.39
C GLY A 646 44.84 9.39 9.07
N THR A 647 43.58 9.32 8.62
CA THR A 647 42.68 10.49 8.54
C THR A 647 41.65 10.42 9.66
N ILE A 648 41.46 11.54 10.34
CA ILE A 648 40.41 11.73 11.34
C ILE A 648 39.42 12.80 10.87
N GLU A 649 38.18 12.68 11.35
CA GLU A 649 37.16 13.70 11.21
C GLU A 649 36.85 14.31 12.58
N LEU A 650 36.80 15.64 12.63
CA LEU A 650 36.32 16.43 13.74
C LEU A 650 34.98 17.09 13.37
N ARG A 651 33.98 16.94 14.23
CA ARG A 651 32.65 17.53 14.05
C ARG A 651 32.29 18.36 15.27
N LEU A 652 31.83 19.58 15.01
CA LEU A 652 31.32 20.51 16.01
C LEU A 652 29.80 20.32 16.14
N ASP A 653 29.30 20.40 17.36
CA ASP A 653 27.87 20.49 17.63
C ASP A 653 27.26 21.82 17.13
N PRO A 654 25.93 21.95 17.14
CA PRO A 654 25.26 23.17 16.69
C PRO A 654 25.73 24.45 17.37
N ASN A 655 25.88 24.44 18.70
CA ASN A 655 26.23 25.63 19.47
C ASN A 655 27.64 26.12 19.12
N SER A 656 28.62 25.21 19.12
CA SER A 656 30.00 25.51 18.74
C SER A 656 30.11 25.97 17.29
N SER A 657 29.22 25.46 16.42
CA SER A 657 29.22 25.81 15.01
C SER A 657 28.64 27.20 14.75
N GLU A 658 27.61 27.59 15.51
CA GLU A 658 26.98 28.91 15.43
C GLU A 658 27.97 30.04 15.76
N GLU A 659 28.83 29.86 16.77
CA GLU A 659 29.90 30.80 17.12
C GLU A 659 30.89 31.07 15.96
N HIS A 660 30.91 30.18 14.97
CA HIS A 660 31.82 30.22 13.83
C HIS A 660 31.07 30.30 12.49
N ILE A 661 29.79 30.70 12.48
CA ILE A 661 28.91 30.65 11.30
C ILE A 661 29.34 31.58 10.14
N ASN A 662 30.10 32.63 10.45
CA ASN A 662 30.59 33.63 9.50
C ASN A 662 32.05 33.39 9.07
N ARG A 663 32.72 32.37 9.62
CA ARG A 663 34.09 32.02 9.22
C ARG A 663 34.11 31.28 7.88
N THR A 664 35.23 31.42 7.18
CA THR A 664 35.48 30.74 5.90
C THR A 664 35.96 29.30 6.12
N LYS A 665 35.91 28.49 5.06
CA LYS A 665 36.39 27.08 5.12
C LYS A 665 37.89 27.01 5.43
N ASP A 666 38.69 27.94 4.91
CA ASP A 666 40.15 27.91 5.09
C ASP A 666 40.53 28.30 6.52
N GLU A 667 39.84 29.31 7.09
CA GLU A 667 39.99 29.66 8.51
C GLU A 667 39.64 28.48 9.42
N MET A 668 38.54 27.77 9.13
CA MET A 668 38.11 26.65 9.95
C MET A 668 38.96 25.39 9.75
N ALA A 669 39.51 25.18 8.55
CA ALA A 669 40.49 24.13 8.29
C ALA A 669 41.78 24.33 9.09
N SER A 670 42.09 25.56 9.49
CA SER A 670 43.21 25.86 10.38
C SER A 670 42.81 25.81 11.87
N LEU A 671 41.67 26.41 12.22
CA LEU A 671 41.22 26.58 13.61
C LEU A 671 40.85 25.26 14.28
N ILE A 672 40.04 24.44 13.61
CA ILE A 672 39.50 23.20 14.19
C ILE A 672 40.62 22.24 14.60
N PRO A 673 41.54 21.82 13.71
CA PRO A 673 42.62 20.92 14.12
C PRO A 673 43.51 21.53 15.19
N THR A 674 43.84 22.83 15.09
CA THR A 674 44.69 23.51 16.09
C THR A 674 44.06 23.47 17.48
N LYS A 675 42.75 23.76 17.60
CA LYS A 675 42.02 23.67 18.88
C LYS A 675 41.90 22.23 19.41
N ALA A 676 41.89 21.24 18.53
CA ALA A 676 41.81 19.83 18.90
C ALA A 676 43.19 19.17 19.17
N GLY A 677 44.28 19.94 19.06
CA GLY A 677 45.65 19.47 19.33
C GLY A 677 46.38 18.87 18.13
N PHE A 678 45.89 19.09 16.90
CA PHE A 678 46.49 18.60 15.65
C PHE A 678 47.14 19.71 14.83
N SER A 679 48.11 19.34 13.99
CA SER A 679 48.67 20.26 12.98
C SER A 679 47.59 20.62 11.95
N PRO A 680 47.43 21.90 11.57
CA PRO A 680 46.46 22.30 10.55
C PRO A 680 46.85 21.90 9.11
N VAL A 681 48.07 21.40 8.90
CA VAL A 681 48.56 21.02 7.56
C VAL A 681 47.77 19.82 7.03
N GLY A 682 47.26 19.94 5.79
CA GLY A 682 46.50 18.87 5.12
C GLY A 682 45.03 18.77 5.55
N TRP A 683 44.53 19.71 6.35
CA TRP A 683 43.13 19.72 6.78
C TRP A 683 42.22 20.46 5.80
N SER A 684 40.98 20.01 5.75
CA SER A 684 39.89 20.63 5.02
C SER A 684 38.68 20.78 5.93
N SER A 685 37.79 21.72 5.61
CA SER A 685 36.56 21.91 6.38
C SER A 685 35.33 22.20 5.51
N HIS A 686 34.16 22.01 6.10
CA HIS A 686 32.87 22.28 5.47
C HIS A 686 31.83 22.75 6.49
N LEU A 687 31.09 23.79 6.13
CA LEU A 687 29.93 24.28 6.87
C LEU A 687 28.64 23.84 6.21
N TRP A 688 27.81 23.16 6.98
CA TRP A 688 26.40 22.95 6.66
C TRP A 688 25.59 24.03 7.35
N ARG A 689 25.31 25.14 6.64
CA ARG A 689 24.55 26.27 7.21
C ARG A 689 23.12 25.88 7.62
N TYR A 690 22.48 25.03 6.83
CA TYR A 690 21.17 24.46 7.14
C TYR A 690 21.34 22.95 7.29
N GLY A 691 21.98 22.57 8.40
CA GLY A 691 22.49 21.21 8.59
C GLY A 691 21.40 20.22 9.00
N ARG A 692 20.75 20.48 10.15
CA ARG A 692 19.69 19.63 10.69
C ARG A 692 18.52 20.49 11.17
N PRO A 693 17.31 20.34 10.62
CA PRO A 693 16.13 20.98 11.14
C PRO A 693 15.93 20.67 12.63
N ILE A 694 15.79 21.73 13.43
CA ILE A 694 15.42 21.70 14.85
C ILE A 694 13.97 22.14 15.07
N SER A 695 13.40 22.87 14.12
CA SER A 695 11.97 23.18 14.05
C SER A 695 11.47 23.13 12.60
N GLY A 696 10.16 22.94 12.42
CA GLY A 696 9.53 22.91 11.11
C GLY A 696 8.13 22.29 11.15
N PRO A 697 7.45 22.18 9.99
CA PRO A 697 6.09 21.66 9.92
C PRO A 697 5.93 20.22 10.40
N ALA A 698 6.99 19.39 10.28
CA ALA A 698 6.97 17.96 10.61
C ALA A 698 5.90 17.14 9.85
N ARG A 699 5.37 17.70 8.76
CA ARG A 699 4.41 17.12 7.82
C ARG A 699 4.62 17.74 6.45
N VAL A 700 4.15 17.07 5.40
CA VAL A 700 4.11 17.61 4.04
C VAL A 700 3.25 18.87 4.06
N VAL A 701 3.74 19.94 3.42
CA VAL A 701 2.98 21.19 3.24
C VAL A 701 2.69 21.35 1.77
N HIS A 702 1.44 21.66 1.45
CA HIS A 702 0.98 21.95 0.09
C HIS A 702 0.63 23.44 -0.02
N HIS A 703 1.06 24.08 -1.08
CA HIS A 703 0.68 25.43 -1.47
C HIS A 703 0.27 25.40 -2.95
N GLY A 704 -1.05 25.24 -3.18
CA GLY A 704 -1.61 25.01 -4.50
C GLY A 704 -1.01 23.79 -5.20
N ARG A 705 -0.31 24.00 -6.32
CA ARG A 705 0.34 22.98 -7.15
C ARG A 705 1.77 22.63 -6.71
N ILE A 706 2.21 23.17 -5.57
CA ILE A 706 3.55 23.02 -5.02
C ILE A 706 3.50 22.22 -3.71
N ALA A 707 4.34 21.19 -3.59
CA ALA A 707 4.51 20.42 -2.35
C ALA A 707 5.91 20.60 -1.76
N PHE A 708 6.01 20.72 -0.44
CA PHE A 708 7.27 20.89 0.28
C PHE A 708 7.60 19.64 1.09
N ILE A 709 8.80 19.11 0.87
CA ILE A 709 9.27 17.86 1.46
C ILE A 709 10.70 18.00 1.97
N GLY A 710 11.12 17.03 2.79
CA GLY A 710 12.43 17.02 3.41
C GLY A 710 12.35 16.62 4.87
N ASP A 711 13.50 16.64 5.52
CA ASP A 711 13.65 16.28 6.93
C ASP A 711 12.98 17.27 7.90
N ALA A 712 12.65 18.49 7.47
CA ALA A 712 11.80 19.43 8.21
C ALA A 712 10.28 19.15 8.06
N PHE A 713 9.91 18.32 7.08
CA PHE A 713 8.52 18.08 6.64
C PHE A 713 8.05 16.65 6.94
N GLY A 714 8.78 15.91 7.75
CA GLY A 714 8.42 14.57 8.21
C GLY A 714 8.73 14.38 9.68
N THR A 715 8.37 13.22 10.21
CA THR A 715 8.66 12.84 11.61
C THR A 715 9.39 11.50 11.68
N PRO A 716 10.38 11.33 12.58
CA PRO A 716 10.92 12.35 13.51
C PRO A 716 11.73 13.46 12.81
N LEU A 717 11.56 14.72 13.24
CA LEU A 717 12.16 15.89 12.59
C LEU A 717 13.68 15.75 12.45
N GLY A 718 14.23 16.19 11.32
CA GLY A 718 15.67 16.24 11.11
C GLY A 718 16.31 14.85 11.03
N THR A 719 15.60 13.84 10.52
CA THR A 719 16.12 12.47 10.28
C THR A 719 16.04 12.11 8.79
N ILE A 720 16.82 11.11 8.36
CA ILE A 720 16.68 10.55 7.00
C ILE A 720 15.30 9.91 6.83
N GLY A 721 14.78 9.25 7.87
CA GLY A 721 13.42 8.72 7.87
C GLY A 721 12.36 9.79 7.60
N ALA A 722 12.46 10.98 8.20
CA ALA A 722 11.56 12.09 7.88
C ALA A 722 11.66 12.57 6.42
N ALA A 723 12.87 12.58 5.85
CA ALA A 723 13.06 12.96 4.45
C ALA A 723 12.39 11.94 3.49
N LEU A 724 12.53 10.65 3.77
CA LEU A 724 11.91 9.58 2.97
C LEU A 724 10.39 9.52 3.17
N ASP A 725 9.92 9.71 4.40
CA ASP A 725 8.50 9.70 4.74
C ASP A 725 7.75 10.89 4.13
N SER A 726 8.29 12.10 4.24
CA SER A 726 7.70 13.28 3.59
C SER A 726 7.68 13.13 2.06
N ALA A 727 8.74 12.59 1.46
CA ALA A 727 8.78 12.31 0.02
C ALA A 727 7.69 11.33 -0.42
N ALA A 728 7.59 10.17 0.25
CA ALA A 728 6.59 9.16 -0.09
C ALA A 728 5.15 9.67 0.12
N ARG A 729 4.90 10.37 1.24
CA ARG A 729 3.58 10.95 1.53
C ARG A 729 3.20 12.03 0.53
N ALA A 730 4.13 12.91 0.13
CA ALA A 730 3.83 13.93 -0.86
C ALA A 730 3.41 13.32 -2.20
N VAL A 731 4.08 12.25 -2.64
CA VAL A 731 3.68 11.53 -3.87
C VAL A 731 2.31 10.86 -3.70
N ALA A 732 2.02 10.29 -2.52
CA ALA A 732 0.72 9.70 -2.21
C ALA A 732 -0.40 10.75 -2.20
N ASP A 733 -0.13 11.94 -1.66
CA ASP A 733 -1.08 13.04 -1.60
C ASP A 733 -1.52 13.48 -3.01
N LEU A 734 -0.61 13.46 -4.00
CA LEU A 734 -0.93 13.74 -5.41
C LEU A 734 -1.97 12.76 -5.98
N HIS A 735 -2.07 11.56 -5.41
CA HIS A 735 -3.00 10.51 -5.82
C HIS A 735 -4.27 10.45 -4.95
N LEU A 736 -4.29 11.15 -3.80
CA LEU A 736 -5.46 11.25 -2.93
C LEU A 736 -6.34 12.45 -3.27
N MET A 737 -5.73 13.60 -3.54
CA MET A 737 -6.44 14.86 -3.73
C MET A 737 -7.25 14.85 -5.04
N ARG A 738 -8.58 14.85 -4.92
CA ARG A 738 -9.50 14.94 -6.07
C ARG A 738 -9.31 16.22 -6.89
N GLY A 739 -8.84 17.30 -6.26
CA GLY A 739 -8.69 18.63 -6.85
C GLY A 739 -7.52 18.81 -7.82
N TRP A 740 -6.81 17.74 -8.17
CA TRP A 740 -5.77 17.78 -9.21
C TRP A 740 -6.24 17.18 -10.54
N ASN A 741 -7.50 16.78 -10.64
CA ASN A 741 -8.15 16.42 -11.89
C ASN A 741 -9.00 17.60 -12.35
N ASP A 742 -8.44 18.40 -13.27
CA ASP A 742 -9.27 19.20 -14.17
C ASP A 742 -10.21 18.21 -14.86
N GLU A 743 -11.51 18.43 -14.67
CA GLU A 743 -12.62 17.74 -15.30
C GLU A 743 -12.79 16.24 -14.97
N ILE A 744 -13.98 15.97 -14.45
CA ILE A 744 -14.61 14.66 -14.16
C ILE A 744 -14.79 13.80 -15.44
N ASP A 745 -14.16 14.15 -16.56
CA ASP A 745 -14.30 13.48 -17.84
C ASP A 745 -13.24 12.39 -18.10
N ALA A 746 -12.15 12.31 -17.33
CA ALA A 746 -11.14 11.26 -17.52
C ALA A 746 -11.61 9.85 -17.13
N VAL A 747 -12.59 9.72 -16.24
CA VAL A 747 -13.24 8.41 -15.96
C VAL A 747 -14.26 8.07 -17.06
N LYS A 748 -14.78 9.06 -17.80
CA LYS A 748 -15.61 8.83 -18.99
C LYS A 748 -14.78 8.45 -20.22
N SER A 749 -13.53 8.91 -20.35
CA SER A 749 -12.75 8.69 -21.59
C SER A 749 -12.02 7.34 -21.69
N ARG A 750 -11.98 6.54 -20.62
CA ARG A 750 -11.45 5.15 -20.66
C ARG A 750 -12.51 4.05 -20.53
N GLN A 751 -13.78 4.41 -20.54
CA GLN A 751 -14.88 3.47 -20.74
C GLN A 751 -15.76 4.07 -21.82
N SER A 752 -15.70 3.47 -23.01
CA SER A 752 -16.48 3.86 -24.19
C SER A 752 -17.87 4.38 -23.81
N ASN A 753 -18.03 5.70 -23.95
CA ASN A 753 -19.30 6.37 -24.05
C ASN A 753 -20.06 5.79 -25.27
N LEU A 754 -21.31 5.38 -25.05
CA LEU A 754 -22.24 4.87 -26.08
C LEU A 754 -22.67 5.94 -27.11
N MET A 755 -22.32 7.22 -26.94
CA MET A 755 -22.58 8.29 -27.91
C MET A 755 -21.45 8.51 -28.93
N ASP A 756 -20.30 7.84 -28.79
CA ASP A 756 -19.18 7.91 -29.75
C ASP A 756 -19.15 6.69 -30.71
N TRP A 757 -20.32 6.14 -31.04
CA TRP A 757 -20.51 5.13 -32.11
C TRP A 757 -21.19 5.76 -33.33
#